data_AF-A0A348Y6U2-F1
#
_entry.id   AF-A0A348Y6U2-F1
#
_cell.length_a   1.000
_cell.length_b   1.000
_cell.length_c   1.000
_cell.angle_alpha   90.00
_cell.angle_beta   90.00
_cell.angle_gamma   90.00
#
_symmetry.space_group_name_H-M   'P 1'
#
loop_
_entity.id
_entity.type
_entity.pdbx_description
1 polymer ?
#
loop_
_entity_poly.entity_id
_entity_poly.type
_entity_poly.pdbx_seq_one_letter_code
_entity_poly.pdbx_strand_id
1 'polypeptide(L)'
;DVARAQSKSYFLASKMSKLIPKTPGITLSQALEQEPQLKDLLSNPDNMDYEDAIEVWEMAIKLEGICRNVGKHAGGVLIAPHRITDFSAIYCDDEGHRVSQFDKDDVEAVGLVKFDFLGLRNLTVISAAVENINKRRVKEGKEALVLEDLPLDDAKAYKLLQDAKTTAVFQLESMGMKKYLAKLQPTNIEDVIAMCALYRPGPLDAGMVEMYIDRKHGREEVIYDHPNLEPILENTNGVIVYQEQVMQISQVMAGYSLGGADMLRRAMGKKKPEEMAKQRDIFVTGATAQGIDEATSGGVFDLMEKFAGYGFNRSHSAAYGVLAYQTAYLKQYYPAEFMAAVLTSDMNNTDNVVFFINDCRENFELTVVNPSVNRSEWHFVADTPTNIIYGLGAIKGVGEGAVDSIVEARRRDGYFKDLYDFCRRVDIKKVNKRTLEALVSAGCFDDFAATLRPDLPADEAYEIRGALMSQLPSAVQAAEQDRQNREIGMMDLFGEMDGVVAAPPLIMTPELIWGDKHRLKAEKNTLGLYLTGHPIDEYRDELKHYTSGARLDKLTDTGYNGSCYFAGLIIDIANFGTRNVIILDDGTSRLEVSCYAERFNRVKEQLKVDEVVIIKGSIRERDGRLFARLDNAMSMVDARLRWLKKISIKIHGSDIDLLTRMQPLLKPAQASIIPAPKLSYDNEQDEQSSHTNNDSFGGYNAAMGGSLYDEDGNDLLALENNMAQDAYSNSTDPSLSDQSYANNTLSNTDASIKDNCLPLGLSIYEEYGIANVGLSEHWRIYPNDDNLQQLKIMISEDNLHFHYS
;
A
#
# COMPACT_ATOMS: atom_id res chain seq x y z
N ASP A 1 23.48 19.16 -8.19
CA ASP A 1 23.71 20.46 -8.84
C ASP A 1 24.85 20.45 -9.84
N VAL A 2 26.08 20.08 -9.43
CA VAL A 2 27.28 20.04 -10.29
C VAL A 2 27.04 19.28 -11.60
N ALA A 3 26.57 18.03 -11.51
CA ALA A 3 26.26 17.22 -12.69
C ALA A 3 25.28 17.91 -13.67
N ARG A 4 24.28 18.64 -13.15
CA ARG A 4 23.33 19.38 -13.98
C ARG A 4 24.00 20.59 -14.66
N ALA A 5 24.88 21.30 -13.96
CA ALA A 5 25.61 22.44 -14.51
C ALA A 5 26.61 22.02 -15.60
N GLN A 6 27.25 20.86 -15.44
CA GLN A 6 28.13 20.24 -16.44
C GLN A 6 27.36 19.49 -17.55
N SER A 7 26.03 19.58 -17.58
CA SER A 7 25.17 18.88 -18.56
C SER A 7 25.36 17.35 -18.59
N LYS A 8 25.73 16.74 -17.46
CA LYS A 8 25.84 15.28 -17.31
C LYS A 8 24.47 14.64 -17.11
N SER A 9 24.38 13.34 -17.39
CA SER A 9 23.13 12.56 -17.29
C SER A 9 22.51 12.58 -15.88
N TYR A 10 21.19 12.77 -15.81
CA TYR A 10 20.43 12.66 -14.55
C TYR A 10 20.58 11.28 -13.90
N PHE A 11 20.68 10.22 -14.71
CA PHE A 11 20.84 8.85 -14.20
C PHE A 11 22.16 8.68 -13.46
N LEU A 12 23.26 9.21 -14.01
CA LEU A 12 24.57 9.22 -13.35
C LEU A 12 24.53 10.03 -12.05
N ALA A 13 23.97 11.24 -12.09
CA ALA A 13 23.84 12.09 -10.91
C ALA A 13 23.03 11.40 -9.80
N SER A 14 21.92 10.75 -10.17
CA SER A 14 21.08 10.00 -9.24
C SER A 14 21.83 8.80 -8.65
N LYS A 15 22.54 8.03 -9.47
CA LYS A 15 23.39 6.90 -9.06
C LYS A 15 24.45 7.34 -8.05
N MET A 16 25.24 8.37 -8.38
CA MET A 16 26.26 8.92 -7.47
C MET A 16 25.66 9.41 -6.14
N SER A 17 24.55 10.16 -6.19
CA SER A 17 23.92 10.70 -4.97
C SER A 17 23.38 9.61 -4.04
N LYS A 18 22.94 8.47 -4.58
CA LYS A 18 22.42 7.34 -3.80
C LYS A 18 23.52 6.54 -3.10
N LEU A 19 24.75 6.62 -3.61
CA LEU A 19 25.92 5.98 -3.01
C LEU A 19 26.50 6.79 -1.84
N ILE A 20 26.11 8.06 -1.66
CA ILE A 20 26.53 8.84 -0.51
C ILE A 20 25.76 8.34 0.73
N PRO A 21 26.44 7.89 1.80
CA PRO A 21 25.77 7.45 3.02
C PRO A 21 24.91 8.58 3.62
N LYS A 22 23.75 8.23 4.19
CA LYS A 22 22.81 9.22 4.75
C LYS A 22 23.17 9.68 6.17
N THR A 23 24.44 9.63 6.54
CA THR A 23 24.92 10.05 7.86
C THR A 23 24.90 11.57 7.95
N PRO A 24 24.24 12.18 8.97
CA PRO A 24 24.20 13.63 9.11
C PRO A 24 25.60 14.23 9.18
N GLY A 25 25.87 15.24 8.34
CA GLY A 25 27.16 15.94 8.30
C GLY A 25 28.30 15.16 7.65
N ILE A 26 28.02 14.08 6.92
CA ILE A 26 29.05 13.36 6.17
C ILE A 26 29.67 14.26 5.09
N THR A 27 31.00 14.21 5.00
CA THR A 27 31.75 14.85 3.92
C THR A 27 31.93 13.89 2.74
N LEU A 28 32.13 14.42 1.53
CA LEU A 28 32.40 13.62 0.34
C LEU A 28 33.64 12.72 0.53
N SER A 29 34.67 13.20 1.24
CA SER A 29 35.85 12.39 1.57
C SER A 29 35.50 11.20 2.47
N GLN A 30 34.70 11.41 3.52
CA GLN A 30 34.24 10.31 4.39
C GLN A 30 33.32 9.34 3.65
N ALA A 31 32.46 9.83 2.76
CA ALA A 31 31.60 8.99 1.94
C ALA A 31 32.42 8.05 1.03
N LEU A 32 33.52 8.55 0.46
CA LEU A 32 34.43 7.76 -0.38
C LEU A 32 35.14 6.63 0.39
N GLU A 33 35.46 6.86 1.66
CA GLU A 33 36.07 5.84 2.53
C GLU A 33 35.05 4.77 2.95
N GLN A 34 33.80 5.15 3.15
CA GLN A 34 32.74 4.28 3.68
C GLN A 34 32.05 3.44 2.60
N GLU A 35 31.93 3.93 1.36
CA GLU A 35 31.18 3.26 0.28
C GLU A 35 32.12 2.74 -0.83
N PRO A 36 32.41 1.42 -0.87
CA PRO A 36 33.28 0.83 -1.89
C PRO A 36 32.79 1.02 -3.33
N GLN A 37 31.48 1.05 -3.56
CA GLN A 37 30.92 1.24 -4.92
C GLN A 37 31.17 2.66 -5.43
N LEU A 38 31.15 3.65 -4.55
CA LEU A 38 31.48 5.03 -4.90
C LEU A 38 32.97 5.14 -5.26
N LYS A 39 33.82 4.45 -4.50
CA LYS A 39 35.25 4.37 -4.80
C LYS A 39 35.52 3.69 -6.14
N ASP A 40 34.85 2.57 -6.44
CA ASP A 40 34.97 1.88 -7.73
C ASP A 40 34.55 2.79 -8.89
N LEU A 41 33.40 3.47 -8.78
CA LEU A 41 32.90 4.42 -9.79
C LEU A 41 33.90 5.54 -10.12
N LEU A 42 34.73 5.94 -9.15
CA LEU A 42 35.69 7.06 -9.27
C LEU A 42 37.14 6.61 -9.51
N SER A 43 37.44 5.31 -9.46
CA SER A 43 38.82 4.80 -9.59
C SER A 43 39.01 3.73 -10.67
N ASN A 44 37.93 3.14 -11.18
CA ASN A 44 37.96 2.08 -12.18
C ASN A 44 37.75 2.65 -13.60
N PRO A 45 38.79 2.69 -14.45
CA PRO A 45 38.68 3.22 -15.81
C PRO A 45 37.81 2.38 -16.75
N ASP A 46 37.55 1.11 -16.40
CA ASP A 46 36.69 0.22 -17.19
C ASP A 46 35.19 0.52 -16.98
N ASN A 47 34.85 1.39 -16.03
CA ASN A 47 33.48 1.80 -15.79
C ASN A 47 33.05 2.85 -16.83
N MET A 48 31.95 2.57 -17.54
CA MET A 48 31.45 3.44 -18.61
C MET A 48 31.13 4.88 -18.15
N ASP A 49 30.83 5.05 -16.85
CA ASP A 49 30.52 6.35 -16.24
C ASP A 49 31.75 7.06 -15.63
N TYR A 50 32.96 6.47 -15.68
CA TYR A 50 34.14 6.89 -14.91
C TYR A 50 34.57 8.34 -15.17
N GLU A 51 34.77 8.72 -16.44
CA GLU A 51 35.26 10.05 -16.81
C GLU A 51 34.28 11.14 -16.35
N ASP A 52 32.99 10.93 -16.62
CA ASP A 52 31.92 11.84 -16.21
C ASP A 52 31.77 11.91 -14.68
N ALA A 53 31.94 10.79 -13.98
CA ALA A 53 31.83 10.72 -12.53
C ALA A 53 32.99 11.48 -11.84
N ILE A 54 34.22 11.35 -12.33
CA ILE A 54 35.38 12.08 -11.80
C ILE A 54 35.20 13.59 -11.96
N GLU A 55 34.80 14.04 -13.15
CA GLU A 55 34.65 15.48 -13.42
C GLU A 55 33.59 16.12 -12.51
N VAL A 56 32.51 15.39 -12.24
CA VAL A 56 31.48 15.80 -11.26
C VAL A 56 32.05 15.80 -9.85
N TRP A 57 32.80 14.77 -9.48
CA TRP A 57 33.33 14.59 -8.13
C TRP A 57 34.38 15.65 -7.75
N GLU A 58 35.34 15.92 -8.62
CA GLU A 58 36.38 16.94 -8.39
C GLU A 58 35.78 18.32 -8.16
N MET A 59 34.73 18.66 -8.92
CA MET A 59 34.03 19.93 -8.75
C MET A 59 33.14 19.92 -7.51
N ALA A 60 32.50 18.79 -7.19
CA ALA A 60 31.69 18.66 -5.98
C ALA A 60 32.51 18.87 -4.69
N ILE A 61 33.72 18.31 -4.61
CA ILE A 61 34.63 18.52 -3.47
C ILE A 61 34.97 20.00 -3.30
N LYS A 62 35.24 20.71 -4.40
CA LYS A 62 35.57 22.15 -4.35
C LYS A 62 34.42 23.03 -3.88
N LEU A 63 33.18 22.58 -4.08
CA LEU A 63 31.96 23.32 -3.73
C LEU A 63 31.33 22.86 -2.41
N GLU A 64 31.88 21.83 -1.77
CA GLU A 64 31.42 21.33 -0.48
C GLU A 64 31.58 22.42 0.60
N GLY A 65 30.55 22.60 1.44
CA GLY A 65 30.54 23.60 2.51
C GLY A 65 30.23 25.03 2.06
N ILE A 66 30.03 25.28 0.76
CA ILE A 66 29.62 26.61 0.27
C ILE A 66 28.11 26.81 0.43
N CYS A 67 27.72 27.97 0.95
CA CYS A 67 26.32 28.37 1.05
C CYS A 67 25.71 28.60 -0.33
N ARG A 68 24.63 27.88 -0.66
CA ARG A 68 23.95 27.97 -1.96
C ARG A 68 22.97 29.13 -2.02
N ASN A 69 22.02 29.18 -1.09
CA ASN A 69 20.93 30.15 -1.04
C ASN A 69 20.69 30.59 0.41
N VAL A 70 20.01 31.73 0.58
CA VAL A 70 19.48 32.13 1.89
C VAL A 70 18.29 31.24 2.22
N GLY A 71 18.34 30.54 3.36
CA GLY A 71 17.24 29.76 3.89
C GLY A 71 16.72 30.39 5.18
N LYS A 72 15.39 30.46 5.32
CA LYS A 72 14.75 30.87 6.59
C LYS A 72 14.80 29.70 7.58
N HIS A 73 15.29 29.93 8.80
CA HIS A 73 15.16 28.94 9.87
C HIS A 73 13.69 28.81 10.26
N ALA A 74 13.08 27.66 9.99
CA ALA A 74 11.62 27.47 10.08
C ALA A 74 11.00 27.82 11.44
N GLY A 75 11.77 27.76 12.52
CA GLY A 75 11.31 28.15 13.86
C GLY A 75 12.06 29.31 14.53
N GLY A 76 13.08 29.88 13.89
CA GLY A 76 14.02 30.77 14.57
C GLY A 76 13.45 32.19 14.66
N VAL A 77 13.14 32.65 15.87
CA VAL A 77 12.66 34.01 16.12
C VAL A 77 13.62 34.72 17.06
N LEU A 78 14.00 35.94 16.68
CA LEU A 78 14.94 36.76 17.44
C LEU A 78 14.19 37.85 18.20
N ILE A 79 14.50 38.01 19.47
CA ILE A 79 13.98 39.11 20.29
C ILE A 79 15.17 39.98 20.70
N ALA A 80 15.24 41.17 20.12
CA ALA A 80 16.25 42.18 20.45
C ALA A 80 15.68 43.18 21.47
N PRO A 81 16.52 43.74 22.37
CA PRO A 81 16.09 44.77 23.32
C PRO A 81 15.78 46.12 22.64
N HIS A 82 16.36 46.35 21.45
CA HIS A 82 16.15 47.54 20.62
C HIS A 82 15.80 47.12 19.18
N ARG A 83 16.02 48.00 18.20
CA ARG A 83 15.71 47.67 16.81
C ARG A 83 16.67 46.56 16.37
N ILE A 84 16.13 45.56 15.68
CA ILE A 84 16.95 44.44 15.18
C ILE A 84 18.10 44.91 14.27
N THR A 85 17.90 46.02 13.57
CA THR A 85 18.90 46.70 12.71
C THR A 85 20.09 47.26 13.48
N ASP A 86 19.99 47.43 14.80
CA ASP A 86 21.09 47.86 15.66
C ASP A 86 22.08 46.70 15.90
N PHE A 87 21.66 45.45 15.63
CA PHE A 87 22.42 44.23 15.88
C PHE A 87 22.74 43.46 14.59
N SER A 88 21.81 43.36 13.63
CA SER A 88 22.00 42.63 12.38
C SER A 88 21.30 43.30 11.21
N ALA A 89 21.88 43.16 10.02
CA ALA A 89 21.21 43.51 8.77
C ALA A 89 20.03 42.56 8.51
N ILE A 90 19.00 43.07 7.82
CA ILE A 90 17.77 42.30 7.54
C ILE A 90 17.70 41.95 6.06
N TYR A 91 17.51 40.67 5.79
CA TYR A 91 17.07 40.14 4.50
C TYR A 91 15.54 40.07 4.47
N CYS A 92 14.94 40.39 3.33
CA CYS A 92 13.51 40.24 3.10
C CYS A 92 13.31 39.29 1.91
N ASP A 93 12.50 38.25 2.09
CA ASP A 93 12.12 37.38 0.99
C ASP A 93 10.99 38.00 0.13
N ASP A 94 10.65 37.34 -0.97
CA ASP A 94 9.62 37.79 -1.93
C ASP A 94 8.21 37.79 -1.32
N GLU A 95 7.99 37.02 -0.24
CA GLU A 95 6.74 36.96 0.52
C GLU A 95 6.66 38.04 1.61
N GLY A 96 7.72 38.84 1.78
CA GLY A 96 7.78 39.94 2.74
C GLY A 96 8.24 39.55 4.15
N HIS A 97 8.72 38.31 4.36
CA HIS A 97 9.26 37.89 5.64
C HIS A 97 10.64 38.48 5.87
N ARG A 98 10.86 38.95 7.10
CA ARG A 98 12.11 39.58 7.54
C ARG A 98 12.97 38.57 8.29
N VAL A 99 14.21 38.41 7.87
CA VAL A 99 15.17 37.44 8.42
C VAL A 99 16.49 38.14 8.75
N SER A 100 17.15 37.75 9.84
CA SER A 100 18.51 38.19 10.15
C SER A 100 19.50 37.66 9.09
N GLN A 101 20.47 38.47 8.69
CA GLN A 101 21.56 38.00 7.83
C GLN A 101 22.59 37.13 8.58
N PHE A 102 22.65 37.26 9.90
CA PHE A 102 23.45 36.36 10.74
C PHE A 102 22.77 35.01 10.90
N ASP A 103 23.59 33.96 10.92
CA ASP A 103 23.15 32.61 11.18
C ASP A 103 22.92 32.36 12.68
N LYS A 104 22.65 31.11 13.06
CA LYS A 104 22.32 30.75 14.44
C LYS A 104 23.45 31.11 15.41
N ASP A 105 24.69 30.83 15.06
CA ASP A 105 25.83 30.93 15.99
C ASP A 105 26.28 32.39 16.10
N ASP A 106 26.24 33.13 14.98
CA ASP A 106 26.56 34.56 14.95
C ASP A 106 25.55 35.40 15.75
N VAL A 107 24.26 35.07 15.66
CA VAL A 107 23.20 35.73 16.46
C VAL A 107 23.44 35.56 17.95
N GLU A 108 23.80 34.35 18.39
CA GLU A 108 24.09 34.06 19.80
C GLU A 108 25.37 34.78 20.26
N ALA A 109 26.40 34.83 19.41
CA ALA A 109 27.65 35.54 19.68
C ALA A 109 27.45 37.06 19.83
N VAL A 110 26.52 37.64 19.07
CA VAL A 110 26.13 39.07 19.18
C VAL A 110 25.24 39.33 20.40
N GLY A 111 24.83 38.28 21.13
CA GLY A 111 24.08 38.37 22.38
C GLY A 111 22.58 38.55 22.19
N LEU A 112 22.04 38.23 21.00
CA LEU A 112 20.61 38.24 20.76
C LEU A 112 19.96 36.98 21.33
N VAL A 113 18.78 37.14 21.94
CA VAL A 113 18.01 36.02 22.44
C VAL A 113 17.25 35.37 21.28
N LYS A 114 17.51 34.09 21.06
CA LYS A 114 16.85 33.24 20.07
C LYS A 114 15.80 32.36 20.74
N PHE A 115 14.60 32.35 20.17
CA PHE A 115 13.54 31.40 20.47
C PHE A 115 13.33 30.48 19.28
N ASP A 116 13.14 29.20 19.54
CA ASP A 116 12.80 28.21 18.52
C ASP A 116 11.32 27.80 18.65
N PHE A 117 10.50 28.27 17.72
CA PHE A 117 9.11 27.89 17.54
C PHE A 117 9.02 26.71 16.57
N LEU A 118 8.95 25.50 17.11
CA LEU A 118 8.91 24.30 16.29
C LEU A 118 7.47 23.99 15.86
N GLY A 119 7.24 23.91 14.55
CA GLY A 119 6.00 23.39 14.00
C GLY A 119 5.96 21.86 14.11
N LEU A 120 5.44 21.34 15.22
CA LEU A 120 5.33 19.90 15.43
C LEU A 120 3.95 19.40 14.99
N ARG A 121 3.92 18.67 13.87
CA ARG A 121 2.69 18.06 13.31
C ARG A 121 1.88 17.27 14.34
N ASN A 122 2.54 16.53 15.22
CA ASN A 122 1.83 15.69 16.20
C ASN A 122 1.06 16.51 17.24
N LEU A 123 1.47 17.74 17.56
CA LEU A 123 0.65 18.62 18.41
C LEU A 123 -0.63 19.05 17.70
N THR A 124 -0.58 19.27 16.39
CA THR A 124 -1.78 19.52 15.57
C THR A 124 -2.72 18.32 15.60
N VAL A 125 -2.18 17.09 15.45
CA VAL A 125 -2.96 15.85 15.54
C VAL A 125 -3.62 15.70 16.92
N ILE A 126 -2.84 15.88 18.01
CA ILE A 126 -3.35 15.79 19.38
C ILE A 126 -4.46 16.82 19.61
N SER A 127 -4.25 18.07 19.19
CA SER A 127 -5.24 19.14 19.32
C SER A 127 -6.54 18.79 18.59
N ALA A 128 -6.44 18.37 17.32
CA ALA A 128 -7.61 17.97 16.52
C ALA A 128 -8.32 16.73 17.12
N ALA A 129 -7.57 15.76 17.64
CA ALA A 129 -8.13 14.60 18.32
C ALA A 129 -8.91 15.02 19.57
N VAL A 130 -8.33 15.86 20.44
CA VAL A 130 -9.00 16.37 21.65
C VAL A 130 -10.24 17.17 21.30
N GLU A 131 -10.20 18.01 20.26
CA GLU A 131 -11.39 18.75 19.78
C GLU A 131 -12.50 17.78 19.36
N ASN A 132 -12.19 16.75 18.58
CA ASN A 132 -13.15 15.75 18.13
C ASN A 132 -13.71 14.91 19.29
N ILE A 133 -12.86 14.51 20.24
CA ILE A 133 -13.26 13.80 21.46
C ILE A 133 -14.20 14.66 22.31
N ASN A 134 -13.90 15.95 22.44
CA ASN A 134 -14.72 16.87 23.23
C ASN A 134 -16.08 17.13 22.57
N LYS A 135 -16.17 17.18 21.23
CA LYS A 135 -17.46 17.20 20.52
C LYS A 135 -18.33 15.98 20.88
N ARG A 136 -17.74 14.79 20.98
CA ARG A 136 -18.45 13.58 21.43
C ARG A 136 -18.80 13.62 22.91
N ARG A 137 -17.87 13.99 23.79
CA ARG A 137 -18.10 14.06 25.24
C ARG A 137 -19.24 15.02 25.60
N VAL A 138 -19.34 16.15 24.90
CA VAL A 138 -20.47 17.09 25.05
C VAL A 138 -21.81 16.42 24.71
N LYS A 139 -21.87 15.63 23.62
CA LYS A 139 -23.08 14.86 23.26
C LYS A 139 -23.42 13.79 24.32
N GLU A 140 -22.41 13.22 24.96
CA GLU A 140 -22.56 12.22 26.03
C GLU A 140 -22.81 12.84 27.42
N GLY A 141 -22.82 14.17 27.56
CA GLY A 141 -22.97 14.86 28.84
C GLY A 141 -21.78 14.70 29.79
N LYS A 142 -20.58 14.42 29.26
CA LYS A 142 -19.33 14.26 30.02
C LYS A 142 -18.51 15.56 30.00
N GLU A 143 -17.69 15.73 31.03
CA GLU A 143 -16.73 16.84 31.10
C GLU A 143 -15.69 16.77 29.98
N ALA A 144 -15.22 17.93 29.53
CA ALA A 144 -14.20 18.04 28.51
C ALA A 144 -12.91 17.33 28.95
N LEU A 145 -12.29 16.63 28.00
CA LEU A 145 -10.97 16.04 28.18
C LEU A 145 -9.93 17.15 28.18
N VAL A 146 -9.14 17.19 29.26
CA VAL A 146 -7.96 18.05 29.43
C VAL A 146 -6.73 17.13 29.46
N LEU A 147 -5.72 17.43 28.65
CA LEU A 147 -4.56 16.55 28.46
C LEU A 147 -3.65 16.52 29.69
N GLU A 148 -3.56 17.65 30.38
CA GLU A 148 -2.75 17.86 31.58
C GLU A 148 -3.25 17.06 32.78
N ASP A 149 -4.54 16.72 32.78
CA ASP A 149 -5.21 15.99 33.87
C ASP A 149 -5.20 14.47 33.66
N LEU A 150 -4.57 13.98 32.59
CA LEU A 150 -4.53 12.55 32.29
C LEU A 150 -3.69 11.77 33.34
N PRO A 151 -4.21 10.62 33.84
CA PRO A 151 -3.44 9.77 34.74
C PRO A 151 -2.24 9.18 34.00
N LEU A 152 -1.07 9.13 34.64
CA LEU A 152 0.16 8.56 34.06
C LEU A 152 0.37 7.08 34.42
N ASP A 153 -0.58 6.45 35.09
CA ASP A 153 -0.52 5.06 35.59
C ASP A 153 -1.62 4.16 34.98
N ASP A 154 -2.28 4.61 33.89
CA ASP A 154 -3.35 3.84 33.25
C ASP A 154 -2.83 2.54 32.59
N ALA A 155 -3.24 1.41 33.14
CA ALA A 155 -2.82 0.09 32.66
C ALA A 155 -3.26 -0.22 31.22
N LYS A 156 -4.39 0.32 30.74
CA LYS A 156 -4.88 0.05 29.38
C LYS A 156 -4.06 0.81 28.34
N ALA A 157 -3.65 2.04 28.64
CA ALA A 157 -2.74 2.80 27.80
C ALA A 157 -1.39 2.08 27.65
N TYR A 158 -0.85 1.53 28.74
CA TYR A 158 0.35 0.69 28.67
C TYR A 158 0.12 -0.61 27.92
N LYS A 159 -1.06 -1.23 28.03
CA LYS A 159 -1.39 -2.44 27.28
C LYS A 159 -1.29 -2.23 25.76
N LEU A 160 -1.72 -1.07 25.25
CA LEU A 160 -1.55 -0.69 23.84
C LEU A 160 -0.06 -0.68 23.42
N LEU A 161 0.81 -0.15 24.28
CA LEU A 161 2.26 -0.12 24.05
C LEU A 161 2.89 -1.52 24.13
N GLN A 162 2.45 -2.34 25.09
CA GLN A 162 2.85 -3.73 25.29
C GLN A 162 2.48 -4.63 24.10
N ASP A 163 1.31 -4.39 23.51
CA ASP A 163 0.83 -5.10 22.31
C ASP A 163 1.45 -4.53 21.01
N ALA A 164 2.37 -3.56 21.12
CA ALA A 164 3.06 -2.90 20.01
C ALA A 164 2.13 -2.25 18.96
N LYS A 165 0.91 -1.87 19.36
CA LYS A 165 -0.10 -1.20 18.51
C LYS A 165 0.17 0.31 18.36
N THR A 166 1.45 0.68 18.23
CA THR A 166 1.95 2.06 18.33
C THR A 166 2.05 2.81 17.01
N THR A 167 1.36 2.35 15.95
CA THR A 167 1.21 3.14 14.72
C THR A 167 0.63 4.52 15.04
N ALA A 168 1.20 5.61 14.51
CA ALA A 168 0.79 6.99 14.80
C ALA A 168 0.93 7.44 16.28
N VAL A 169 1.54 6.63 17.16
CA VAL A 169 1.90 7.03 18.53
C VAL A 169 3.24 7.76 18.49
N PHE A 170 3.25 9.02 18.94
CA PHE A 170 4.40 9.91 18.80
C PHE A 170 5.71 9.27 19.27
N GLN A 171 6.79 9.42 18.48
CA GLN A 171 8.13 8.84 18.69
C GLN A 171 8.21 7.30 18.66
N LEU A 172 7.09 6.59 18.78
CA LEU A 172 7.04 5.14 19.01
C LEU A 172 6.58 4.32 17.79
N GLU A 173 6.61 4.90 16.59
CA GLU A 173 5.94 4.35 15.39
C GLU A 173 6.80 3.35 14.61
N SER A 174 8.13 3.47 14.69
CA SER A 174 9.04 2.70 13.85
C SER A 174 8.97 1.20 14.14
N MET A 175 9.21 0.40 13.10
CA MET A 175 9.16 -1.07 13.19
C MET A 175 10.11 -1.65 14.24
N GLY A 176 11.34 -1.14 14.32
CA GLY A 176 12.28 -1.59 15.33
C GLY A 176 11.89 -1.13 16.73
N MET A 177 11.34 0.09 16.88
CA MET A 177 10.82 0.55 18.17
C MET A 177 9.67 -0.33 18.66
N LYS A 178 8.70 -0.66 17.80
CA LYS A 178 7.60 -1.60 18.08
C LYS A 178 8.11 -2.94 18.62
N LYS A 179 9.16 -3.49 17.98
CA LYS A 179 9.79 -4.74 18.41
C LYS A 179 10.39 -4.63 19.82
N TYR A 180 11.08 -3.54 20.13
CA TYR A 180 11.64 -3.35 21.46
C TYR A 180 10.56 -3.07 22.51
N LEU A 181 9.49 -2.34 22.19
CA LEU A 181 8.35 -2.16 23.09
C LEU A 181 7.68 -3.49 23.44
N ALA A 182 7.47 -4.37 22.45
CA ALA A 182 6.95 -5.72 22.68
C ALA A 182 7.87 -6.55 23.59
N LYS A 183 9.19 -6.39 23.52
CA LYS A 183 10.14 -7.04 24.44
C LYS A 183 10.16 -6.39 25.83
N LEU A 184 10.11 -5.06 25.87
CA LEU A 184 10.21 -4.25 27.10
C LEU A 184 8.97 -4.40 27.98
N GLN A 185 7.80 -4.58 27.38
CA GLN A 185 6.51 -4.62 28.07
C GLN A 185 6.35 -3.44 29.06
N PRO A 186 6.33 -2.17 28.58
CA PRO A 186 6.33 -0.99 29.45
C PRO A 186 5.14 -1.02 30.43
N THR A 187 5.39 -0.70 31.70
CA THR A 187 4.35 -0.70 32.77
C THR A 187 4.18 0.64 33.46
N ASN A 188 5.08 1.59 33.22
CA ASN A 188 5.05 2.93 33.81
C ASN A 188 5.65 3.97 32.84
N ILE A 189 5.62 5.25 33.22
CA ILE A 189 6.08 6.35 32.38
C ILE A 189 7.60 6.35 32.21
N GLU A 190 8.36 5.96 33.24
CA GLU A 190 9.82 5.92 33.19
C GLU A 190 10.32 4.94 32.12
N ASP A 191 9.63 3.82 31.89
CA ASP A 191 9.94 2.91 30.77
C ASP A 191 9.79 3.58 29.41
N VAL A 192 8.76 4.40 29.21
CA VAL A 192 8.52 5.11 27.96
C VAL A 192 9.62 6.16 27.75
N ILE A 193 9.95 6.91 28.80
CA ILE A 193 11.01 7.93 28.80
C ILE A 193 12.38 7.29 28.51
N ALA A 194 12.67 6.14 29.12
CA ALA A 194 13.90 5.40 28.93
C ALA A 194 13.99 4.83 27.50
N MET A 195 12.89 4.28 26.97
CA MET A 195 12.87 3.75 25.61
C MET A 195 13.11 4.85 24.57
N CYS A 196 12.52 6.04 24.74
CA CYS A 196 12.80 7.21 23.90
C CYS A 196 14.29 7.62 23.95
N ALA A 197 14.94 7.49 25.10
CA ALA A 197 16.35 7.79 25.26
C ALA A 197 17.27 6.69 24.71
N LEU A 198 16.90 5.42 24.83
CA LEU A 198 17.76 4.28 24.51
C LEU A 198 17.66 3.82 23.04
N TYR A 199 16.53 4.05 22.35
CA TYR A 199 16.37 3.62 20.96
C TYR A 199 17.13 4.50 19.95
N ARG A 200 18.46 4.42 20.00
CA ARG A 200 19.38 5.15 19.11
C ARG A 200 20.55 4.23 18.73
N PRO A 201 21.21 4.43 17.58
CA PRO A 201 22.29 3.53 17.13
C PRO A 201 23.36 3.25 18.20
N GLY A 202 23.86 4.28 18.90
CA GLY A 202 24.88 4.12 19.95
C GLY A 202 24.48 3.19 21.10
N PRO A 203 23.40 3.48 21.86
CA PRO A 203 22.95 2.58 22.93
C PRO A 203 22.51 1.20 22.45
N LEU A 204 21.99 1.08 21.21
CA LEU A 204 21.64 -0.21 20.61
C LEU A 204 22.89 -1.07 20.37
N ASP A 205 23.92 -0.50 19.75
CA ASP A 205 25.19 -1.20 19.47
C ASP A 205 25.93 -1.56 20.76
N ALA A 206 25.77 -0.76 21.81
CA ALA A 206 26.35 -1.01 23.14
C ALA A 206 25.55 -2.04 23.98
N GLY A 207 24.45 -2.59 23.46
CA GLY A 207 23.62 -3.59 24.15
C GLY A 207 22.84 -3.04 25.36
N MET A 208 22.75 -1.71 25.51
CA MET A 208 22.13 -1.08 26.69
C MET A 208 20.62 -1.33 26.76
N VAL A 209 19.96 -1.39 25.60
CA VAL A 209 18.51 -1.67 25.52
C VAL A 209 18.21 -3.09 26.00
N GLU A 210 19.01 -4.08 25.61
CA GLU A 210 18.83 -5.47 26.02
C GLU A 210 19.08 -5.62 27.52
N MET A 211 20.17 -5.03 28.03
CA MET A 211 20.47 -4.98 29.47
C MET A 211 19.31 -4.36 30.28
N TYR A 212 18.76 -3.22 29.83
CA TYR A 212 17.62 -2.58 30.49
C TYR A 212 16.41 -3.52 30.55
N ILE A 213 16.09 -4.18 29.43
CA ILE A 213 14.97 -5.10 29.31
C ILE A 213 15.18 -6.35 30.18
N ASP A 214 16.36 -6.95 30.15
CA ASP A 214 16.66 -8.18 30.90
C ASP A 214 16.64 -7.95 32.40
N ARG A 215 17.18 -6.82 32.87
CA ARG A 215 17.12 -6.41 34.27
C ARG A 215 15.69 -6.14 34.74
N LYS A 216 14.89 -5.45 33.92
CA LYS A 216 13.48 -5.20 34.23
C LYS A 216 12.69 -6.49 34.43
N HIS A 217 12.95 -7.50 33.59
CA HIS A 217 12.27 -8.79 33.67
C HIS A 217 12.91 -9.77 34.68
N GLY A 218 13.94 -9.35 35.42
CA GLY A 218 14.65 -10.18 36.38
C GLY A 218 15.45 -11.34 35.75
N ARG A 219 15.78 -11.26 34.45
CA ARG A 219 16.65 -12.22 33.76
C ARG A 219 18.13 -11.95 34.04
N GLU A 220 18.46 -10.70 34.33
CA GLU A 220 19.77 -10.24 34.80
C GLU A 220 19.60 -9.58 36.17
N GLU A 221 20.49 -9.86 37.11
CA GLU A 221 20.48 -9.24 38.44
C GLU A 221 20.94 -7.77 38.37
N VAL A 222 20.21 -6.88 39.05
CA VAL A 222 20.60 -5.47 39.16
C VAL A 222 21.62 -5.34 40.29
N ILE A 223 22.89 -5.21 39.92
CA ILE A 223 23.99 -5.01 40.87
C ILE A 223 24.40 -3.54 40.86
N TYR A 224 24.40 -2.91 42.03
CA TYR A 224 24.91 -1.56 42.24
C TYR A 224 26.31 -1.61 42.86
N ASP A 225 27.28 -0.93 42.26
CA ASP A 225 28.66 -0.89 42.77
C ASP A 225 28.77 -0.21 44.15
N HIS A 226 27.79 0.63 44.50
CA HIS A 226 27.72 1.31 45.78
C HIS A 226 26.26 1.61 46.19
N PRO A 227 25.88 1.54 47.48
CA PRO A 227 24.51 1.82 47.95
C PRO A 227 23.97 3.20 47.52
N ASN A 228 24.83 4.21 47.45
CA ASN A 228 24.43 5.57 47.01
C ASN A 228 23.95 5.63 45.55
N LEU A 229 24.23 4.62 44.73
CA LEU A 229 23.79 4.57 43.32
C LEU A 229 22.34 4.10 43.18
N GLU A 230 21.85 3.30 44.12
CA GLU A 230 20.52 2.69 44.05
C GLU A 230 19.42 3.76 43.88
N PRO A 231 19.31 4.82 44.70
CA PRO A 231 18.25 5.84 44.53
C PRO A 231 18.32 6.63 43.22
N ILE A 232 19.48 6.66 42.55
CA ILE A 232 19.70 7.42 41.31
C ILE A 232 19.36 6.56 40.08
N LEU A 233 19.62 5.26 40.18
CA LEU A 233 19.52 4.31 39.06
C LEU A 233 18.34 3.33 39.19
N GLU A 234 17.56 3.38 40.28
CA GLU A 234 16.35 2.57 40.48
C GLU A 234 15.37 2.69 39.31
N ASN A 235 15.05 3.92 38.90
CA ASN A 235 14.13 4.20 37.78
C ASN A 235 14.66 3.73 36.41
N THR A 236 15.92 3.31 36.32
CA THR A 236 16.54 2.79 35.10
C THR A 236 17.12 1.39 35.25
N ASN A 237 16.66 0.63 36.25
CA ASN A 237 17.09 -0.74 36.53
C ASN A 237 18.62 -0.87 36.62
N GLY A 238 19.30 0.10 37.24
CA GLY A 238 20.76 0.10 37.40
C GLY A 238 21.56 0.48 36.15
N VAL A 239 20.92 0.90 35.05
CA VAL A 239 21.60 1.34 33.83
C VAL A 239 21.76 2.86 33.82
N ILE A 240 22.94 3.39 33.53
CA ILE A 240 23.17 4.84 33.38
C ILE A 240 22.65 5.28 32.01
N VAL A 241 21.49 5.93 31.98
CA VAL A 241 20.82 6.36 30.72
C VAL A 241 20.90 7.87 30.55
N TYR A 242 20.78 8.63 31.65
CA TYR A 242 20.59 10.07 31.59
C TYR A 242 21.83 10.87 31.98
N GLN A 243 21.98 12.04 31.38
CA GLN A 243 23.00 13.02 31.73
C GLN A 243 22.82 13.51 33.18
N GLU A 244 21.57 13.67 33.60
CA GLU A 244 21.20 14.08 34.95
C GLU A 244 21.58 13.02 36.00
N GLN A 245 21.59 11.72 35.63
CA GLN A 245 22.08 10.66 36.52
C GLN A 245 23.58 10.79 36.75
N VAL A 246 24.37 11.06 35.70
CA VAL A 246 25.82 11.33 35.83
C VAL A 246 26.08 12.52 36.76
N MET A 247 25.26 13.58 36.62
CA MET A 247 25.37 14.75 37.49
C MET A 247 25.04 14.42 38.95
N GLN A 248 23.96 13.66 39.20
CA GLN A 248 23.56 13.24 40.54
C GLN A 248 24.58 12.29 41.19
N ILE A 249 25.12 11.33 40.44
CA ILE A 249 26.17 10.43 40.93
C ILE A 249 27.38 11.24 41.39
N SER A 250 27.80 12.23 40.60
CA SER A 250 28.93 13.10 40.94
C SER A 250 28.69 13.98 42.16
N GLN A 251 27.46 14.45 42.34
CA GLN A 251 27.07 15.20 43.53
C GLN A 251 27.07 14.32 44.79
N VAL A 252 26.43 13.15 44.72
CA VAL A 252 26.21 12.28 45.88
C VAL A 252 27.49 11.53 46.27
N MET A 253 28.27 11.03 45.31
CA MET A 253 29.49 10.29 45.61
C MET A 253 30.70 11.20 45.84
N ALA A 254 30.90 12.22 45.00
CA ALA A 254 32.11 13.03 45.02
C ALA A 254 31.94 14.46 45.57
N GLY A 255 30.73 14.84 46.00
CA GLY A 255 30.47 16.15 46.61
C GLY A 255 30.52 17.33 45.63
N TYR A 256 30.31 17.07 44.33
CA TYR A 256 30.27 18.14 43.33
C TYR A 256 29.13 19.12 43.58
N SER A 257 29.34 20.41 43.25
CA SER A 257 28.23 21.34 43.05
C SER A 257 27.49 21.01 41.75
N LEU A 258 26.21 21.39 41.62
CA LEU A 258 25.43 21.15 40.40
C LEU A 258 26.10 21.76 39.15
N GLY A 259 26.70 22.95 39.28
CA GLY A 259 27.45 23.58 38.20
C GLY A 259 28.74 22.84 37.86
N GLY A 260 29.46 22.34 38.87
CA GLY A 260 30.63 21.48 38.66
C GLY A 260 30.26 20.16 37.96
N ALA A 261 29.12 19.56 38.32
CA ALA A 261 28.64 18.33 37.73
C ALA A 261 28.24 18.52 36.25
N ASP A 262 27.68 19.67 35.87
CA ASP A 262 27.47 20.00 34.45
C ASP A 262 28.78 20.16 33.69
N MET A 263 29.81 20.75 34.31
CA MET A 263 31.14 20.84 33.69
C MET A 263 31.75 19.46 33.44
N LEU A 264 31.59 18.51 34.37
CA LEU A 264 31.98 17.12 34.17
C LEU A 264 31.24 16.48 33.00
N ARG A 265 29.90 16.63 32.95
CA ARG A 265 29.08 16.14 31.83
C ARG A 265 29.56 16.69 30.49
N ARG A 266 29.88 17.98 30.40
CA ARG A 266 30.42 18.63 29.19
C ARG A 266 31.80 18.09 28.81
N ALA A 267 32.66 17.82 29.81
CA ALA A 267 33.98 17.25 29.58
C ALA A 267 33.88 15.83 28.99
N MET A 268 33.01 14.99 29.55
CA MET A 268 32.73 13.64 29.05
C MET A 268 32.20 13.65 27.61
N GLY A 269 31.29 14.58 27.27
CA GLY A 269 30.77 14.70 25.91
C GLY A 269 31.82 15.10 24.87
N LYS A 270 32.82 15.93 25.25
CA LYS A 270 33.91 16.36 24.36
C LYS A 270 35.05 15.35 24.23
N LYS A 271 35.10 14.32 25.10
CA LYS A 271 36.11 13.26 25.10
C LYS A 271 37.57 13.75 25.04
N LYS A 272 37.88 14.85 25.73
CA LYS A 272 39.25 15.39 25.79
C LYS A 272 40.05 14.61 26.86
N PRO A 273 41.10 13.85 26.50
CA PRO A 273 41.79 12.99 27.46
C PRO A 273 42.36 13.73 28.67
N GLU A 274 42.96 14.90 28.45
CA GLU A 274 43.55 15.72 29.53
C GLU A 274 42.51 16.25 30.53
N GLU A 275 41.34 16.65 30.04
CA GLU A 275 40.27 17.17 30.90
C GLU A 275 39.58 16.04 31.66
N MET A 276 39.43 14.87 31.04
CA MET A 276 38.89 13.68 31.70
C MET A 276 39.79 13.20 32.85
N ALA A 277 41.11 13.21 32.68
CA ALA A 277 42.06 12.87 33.74
C ALA A 277 41.93 13.80 34.95
N LYS A 278 41.86 15.12 34.73
CA LYS A 278 41.63 16.09 35.81
C LYS A 278 40.33 15.84 36.55
N GLN A 279 39.26 15.56 35.80
CA GLN A 279 37.95 15.29 36.40
C GLN A 279 37.93 13.98 37.19
N ARG A 280 38.66 12.95 36.73
CA ARG A 280 38.81 11.69 37.47
C ARG A 280 39.44 11.92 38.83
N ASP A 281 40.54 12.67 38.88
CA ASP A 281 41.24 12.97 40.14
C ASP A 281 40.33 13.72 41.13
N ILE A 282 39.56 14.71 40.64
CA ILE A 282 38.61 15.46 41.46
C ILE A 282 37.50 14.53 41.98
N PHE A 283 36.97 13.65 41.13
CA PHE A 283 35.92 12.71 41.51
C PHE A 283 36.40 11.72 42.58
N VAL A 284 37.55 11.07 42.37
CA VAL A 284 38.11 10.10 43.31
C VAL A 284 38.45 10.76 44.65
N THR A 285 39.12 11.91 44.62
CA THR A 285 39.46 12.65 45.85
C THR A 285 38.20 13.06 46.62
N GLY A 286 37.18 13.52 45.91
CA GLY A 286 35.88 13.86 46.49
C GLY A 286 35.18 12.64 47.10
N ALA A 287 35.21 11.50 46.42
CA ALA A 287 34.61 10.25 46.88
C ALA A 287 35.32 9.68 48.11
N THR A 288 36.66 9.72 48.14
CA THR A 288 37.43 9.33 49.33
C THR A 288 37.13 10.24 50.52
N ALA A 289 36.93 11.55 50.29
CA ALA A 289 36.51 12.47 51.35
C ALA A 289 35.11 12.15 51.91
N GLN A 290 34.26 11.46 51.14
CA GLN A 290 32.95 10.96 51.56
C GLN A 290 32.99 9.52 52.12
N GLY A 291 34.18 8.92 52.24
CA GLY A 291 34.35 7.58 52.82
C GLY A 291 34.16 6.42 51.83
N ILE A 292 34.18 6.69 50.52
CA ILE A 292 34.11 5.67 49.46
C ILE A 292 35.53 5.28 49.06
N ASP A 293 35.81 4.00 48.91
CA ASP A 293 37.14 3.52 48.55
C ASP A 293 37.53 3.90 47.11
N GLU A 294 38.84 4.02 46.86
CA GLU A 294 39.40 4.44 45.57
C GLU A 294 39.09 3.45 44.44
N ALA A 295 39.00 2.15 44.73
CA ALA A 295 38.70 1.14 43.72
C ALA A 295 37.24 1.24 43.24
N THR A 296 36.29 1.36 44.17
CA THR A 296 34.87 1.54 43.87
C THR A 296 34.62 2.88 43.16
N SER A 297 35.19 3.98 43.66
CA SER A 297 35.02 5.30 43.03
C SER A 297 35.66 5.38 41.64
N GLY A 298 36.82 4.75 41.45
CA GLY A 298 37.45 4.61 40.14
C GLY A 298 36.61 3.80 39.16
N GLY A 299 36.07 2.64 39.60
CA GLY A 299 35.19 1.79 38.79
C GLY A 299 33.90 2.49 38.36
N VAL A 300 33.26 3.24 39.28
CA VAL A 300 32.08 4.04 38.96
C VAL A 300 32.41 5.17 37.97
N PHE A 301 33.58 5.80 38.08
CA PHE A 301 34.00 6.80 37.11
C PHE A 301 34.19 6.22 35.70
N ASP A 302 34.82 5.04 35.59
CA ASP A 302 34.97 4.31 34.32
C ASP A 302 33.61 3.94 33.71
N LEU A 303 32.66 3.54 34.56
CA LEU A 303 31.29 3.26 34.15
C LEU A 303 30.61 4.52 33.59
N MET A 304 30.71 5.65 34.30
CA MET A 304 30.18 6.93 33.83
C MET A 304 30.82 7.36 32.52
N GLU A 305 32.15 7.26 32.36
CA GLU A 305 32.85 7.62 31.12
C GLU A 305 32.36 6.78 29.93
N LYS A 306 32.21 5.47 30.13
CA LYS A 306 31.68 4.55 29.11
C LYS A 306 30.27 4.95 28.65
N PHE A 307 29.39 5.32 29.58
CA PHE A 307 28.00 5.64 29.27
C PHE A 307 27.74 7.11 28.91
N ALA A 308 28.58 8.05 29.34
CA ALA A 308 28.40 9.47 29.07
C ALA A 308 28.49 9.79 27.57
N GLY A 309 29.17 8.96 26.77
CA GLY A 309 29.13 9.05 25.31
C GLY A 309 27.74 8.81 24.70
N TYR A 310 26.83 8.17 25.44
CA TYR A 310 25.48 7.81 25.01
C TYR A 310 24.37 8.45 25.85
N GLY A 311 24.73 9.06 26.98
CA GLY A 311 23.81 9.67 27.95
C GLY A 311 22.88 10.70 27.30
N PHE A 312 21.59 10.57 27.58
CA PHE A 312 20.56 11.44 27.02
C PHE A 312 20.07 12.48 28.03
N ASN A 313 19.53 13.59 27.54
CA ASN A 313 18.93 14.58 28.44
C ASN A 313 17.55 14.09 28.91
N ARG A 314 17.39 13.87 30.22
CA ARG A 314 16.14 13.36 30.82
C ARG A 314 15.01 14.35 30.64
N SER A 315 15.25 15.64 30.84
CA SER A 315 14.16 16.64 30.75
C SER A 315 13.51 16.67 29.36
N HIS A 316 14.31 16.56 28.30
CA HIS A 316 13.83 16.45 26.93
C HIS A 316 13.09 15.13 26.68
N SER A 317 13.68 14.01 27.10
CA SER A 317 13.06 12.68 26.96
C SER A 317 11.73 12.59 27.70
N ALA A 318 11.64 13.19 28.90
CA ALA A 318 10.46 13.18 29.73
C ALA A 318 9.31 13.96 29.08
N ALA A 319 9.58 15.18 28.60
CA ALA A 319 8.56 15.99 27.93
C ALA A 319 7.98 15.28 26.69
N TYR A 320 8.83 14.65 25.88
CA TYR A 320 8.40 13.91 24.69
C TYR A 320 7.77 12.56 25.04
N GLY A 321 8.24 11.90 26.10
CA GLY A 321 7.67 10.65 26.61
C GLY A 321 6.25 10.83 27.15
N VAL A 322 5.95 11.96 27.79
CA VAL A 322 4.59 12.32 28.21
C VAL A 322 3.69 12.49 27.00
N LEU A 323 4.14 13.19 25.94
CA LEU A 323 3.36 13.31 24.69
C LEU A 323 3.13 11.95 24.03
N ALA A 324 4.14 11.07 24.01
CA ALA A 324 4.00 9.70 23.50
C ALA A 324 2.94 8.92 24.30
N TYR A 325 2.98 8.99 25.63
CA TYR A 325 1.99 8.39 26.50
C TYR A 325 0.58 8.95 26.27
N GLN A 326 0.43 10.28 26.19
CA GLN A 326 -0.85 10.94 25.90
C GLN A 326 -1.41 10.47 24.55
N THR A 327 -0.59 10.36 23.50
CA THR A 327 -1.07 9.82 22.21
C THR A 327 -1.51 8.36 22.31
N ALA A 328 -0.80 7.52 23.08
CA ALA A 328 -1.20 6.14 23.32
C ALA A 328 -2.53 6.07 24.11
N TYR A 329 -2.71 6.93 25.11
CA TYR A 329 -3.95 7.05 25.88
C TYR A 329 -5.13 7.43 24.98
N LEU A 330 -4.99 8.49 24.18
CA LEU A 330 -6.03 8.92 23.23
C LEU A 330 -6.39 7.80 22.26
N LYS A 331 -5.38 7.10 21.71
CA LYS A 331 -5.59 5.99 20.78
C LYS A 331 -6.30 4.80 21.44
N GLN A 332 -6.01 4.50 22.70
CA GLN A 332 -6.62 3.38 23.42
C GLN A 332 -8.10 3.62 23.76
N TYR A 333 -8.45 4.85 24.16
CA TYR A 333 -9.81 5.16 24.64
C TYR A 333 -10.71 5.80 23.58
N TYR A 334 -10.14 6.50 22.61
CA TYR A 334 -10.83 7.23 21.55
C TYR A 334 -10.20 6.95 20.18
N PRO A 335 -10.14 5.66 19.76
CA PRO A 335 -9.42 5.27 18.55
C PRO A 335 -10.01 5.93 17.28
N ALA A 336 -11.33 6.07 17.18
CA ALA A 336 -11.98 6.67 16.01
C ALA A 336 -11.62 8.15 15.84
N GLU A 337 -11.75 8.94 16.91
CA GLU A 337 -11.47 10.37 16.90
C GLU A 337 -9.97 10.67 16.72
N PHE A 338 -9.11 9.88 17.37
CA PHE A 338 -7.66 9.99 17.23
C PHE A 338 -7.21 9.62 15.81
N MET A 339 -7.66 8.48 15.28
CA MET A 339 -7.28 8.06 13.94
C MET A 339 -7.85 8.97 12.84
N ALA A 340 -9.05 9.56 13.04
CA ALA A 340 -9.56 10.59 12.14
C ALA A 340 -8.64 11.81 12.09
N ALA A 341 -8.07 12.25 13.23
CA ALA A 341 -7.10 13.34 13.27
C ALA A 341 -5.76 12.97 12.60
N VAL A 342 -5.28 11.74 12.79
CA VAL A 342 -4.07 11.21 12.13
C VAL A 342 -4.25 11.19 10.61
N LEU A 343 -5.34 10.58 10.13
CA LEU A 343 -5.69 10.49 8.71
C LEU A 343 -5.79 11.88 8.07
N THR A 344 -6.38 12.82 8.80
CA THR A 344 -6.48 14.23 8.39
C THR A 344 -5.12 14.89 8.24
N SER A 345 -4.20 14.66 9.17
CA SER A 345 -2.86 15.27 9.12
C SER A 345 -1.98 14.74 7.98
N ASP A 346 -2.25 13.55 7.48
CA ASP A 346 -1.52 12.90 6.38
C ASP A 346 -2.36 12.80 5.09
N MET A 347 -3.48 13.52 4.99
CA MET A 347 -4.44 13.40 3.87
C MET A 347 -3.84 13.63 2.47
N ASN A 348 -2.77 14.42 2.39
CA ASN A 348 -2.07 14.72 1.14
C ASN A 348 -1.16 13.57 0.68
N ASN A 349 -0.82 12.65 1.57
CA ASN A 349 -0.01 11.48 1.27
C ASN A 349 -0.89 10.23 1.27
N THR A 350 -1.34 9.84 0.08
CA THR A 350 -2.22 8.70 -0.11
C THR A 350 -1.66 7.41 0.47
N ASP A 351 -0.36 7.14 0.32
CA ASP A 351 0.24 5.89 0.80
C ASP A 351 0.18 5.80 2.34
N ASN A 352 0.39 6.92 3.02
CA ASN A 352 0.24 7.01 4.47
C ASN A 352 -1.23 6.82 4.88
N VAL A 353 -2.18 7.42 4.15
CA VAL A 353 -3.62 7.24 4.41
C VAL A 353 -3.99 5.76 4.32
N VAL A 354 -3.60 5.06 3.26
CA VAL A 354 -3.85 3.61 3.11
C VAL A 354 -3.25 2.83 4.27
N PHE A 355 -2.00 3.14 4.65
CA PHE A 355 -1.33 2.51 5.78
C PHE A 355 -2.10 2.68 7.10
N PHE A 356 -2.60 3.87 7.39
CA PHE A 356 -3.37 4.14 8.61
C PHE A 356 -4.78 3.52 8.57
N ILE A 357 -5.44 3.48 7.41
CA ILE A 357 -6.74 2.80 7.25
C ILE A 357 -6.58 1.29 7.54
N ASN A 358 -5.48 0.68 7.10
CA ASN A 358 -5.21 -0.72 7.44
C ASN A 358 -4.99 -0.92 8.94
N ASP A 359 -4.25 -0.03 9.61
CA ASP A 359 -4.09 -0.06 11.08
C ASP A 359 -5.43 0.06 11.81
N CYS A 360 -6.33 0.94 11.35
CA CYS A 360 -7.70 1.08 11.85
C CYS A 360 -8.47 -0.24 11.80
N ARG A 361 -8.42 -0.92 10.64
CA ARG A 361 -9.15 -2.19 10.41
C ARG A 361 -8.55 -3.34 11.21
N GLU A 362 -7.24 -3.53 11.13
CA GLU A 362 -6.53 -4.69 11.70
C GLU A 362 -6.43 -4.64 13.23
N ASN A 363 -6.20 -3.46 13.82
CA ASN A 363 -5.86 -3.36 15.24
C ASN A 363 -6.98 -2.85 16.15
N PHE A 364 -7.98 -2.15 15.60
CA PHE A 364 -9.00 -1.42 16.36
C PHE A 364 -10.44 -1.67 15.86
N GLU A 365 -10.64 -2.56 14.89
CA GLU A 365 -11.96 -2.87 14.30
C GLU A 365 -12.72 -1.62 13.82
N LEU A 366 -11.96 -0.58 13.42
CA LEU A 366 -12.52 0.67 12.92
C LEU A 366 -12.84 0.53 11.44
N THR A 367 -14.07 0.90 11.08
CA THR A 367 -14.53 0.94 9.70
C THR A 367 -14.40 2.36 9.15
N VAL A 368 -13.59 2.51 8.11
CA VAL A 368 -13.55 3.75 7.33
C VAL A 368 -14.62 3.65 6.25
N VAL A 369 -15.69 4.44 6.37
CA VAL A 369 -16.83 4.43 5.45
C VAL A 369 -16.57 5.33 4.25
N ASN A 370 -17.27 5.06 3.14
CA ASN A 370 -17.16 5.83 1.89
C ASN A 370 -17.32 7.33 2.11
N PRO A 371 -16.62 8.16 1.31
CA PRO A 371 -16.89 9.59 1.29
C PRO A 371 -18.34 9.83 0.85
N SER A 372 -18.92 10.95 1.28
CA SER A 372 -20.28 11.35 0.94
C SER A 372 -20.40 12.85 0.85
N VAL A 373 -21.01 13.37 -0.21
CA VAL A 373 -21.31 14.81 -0.33
C VAL A 373 -22.25 15.31 0.77
N ASN A 374 -23.03 14.42 1.39
CA ASN A 374 -23.98 14.76 2.44
C ASN A 374 -23.40 14.66 3.86
N ARG A 375 -22.36 13.84 4.06
CA ARG A 375 -21.81 13.55 5.40
C ARG A 375 -20.35 13.94 5.59
N SER A 376 -19.52 13.85 4.55
CA SER A 376 -18.09 14.16 4.64
C SER A 376 -17.83 15.65 4.78
N GLU A 377 -16.76 15.99 5.49
CA GLU A 377 -16.17 17.33 5.54
C GLU A 377 -14.84 17.30 4.76
N TRP A 378 -14.09 18.42 4.77
CA TRP A 378 -12.72 18.45 4.24
C TRP A 378 -11.81 17.41 4.92
N HIS A 379 -11.88 17.37 6.25
CA HIS A 379 -11.14 16.44 7.10
C HIS A 379 -11.89 15.11 7.29
N PHE A 380 -11.19 14.07 7.75
CA PHE A 380 -11.82 12.82 8.18
C PHE A 380 -12.62 13.07 9.46
N VAL A 381 -13.79 12.45 9.58
CA VAL A 381 -14.73 12.68 10.69
C VAL A 381 -15.04 11.37 11.39
N ALA A 382 -14.89 11.31 12.71
CA ALA A 382 -15.39 10.20 13.50
C ALA A 382 -16.92 10.36 13.68
N ASP A 383 -17.70 9.46 13.07
CA ASP A 383 -19.16 9.47 13.15
C ASP A 383 -19.64 8.73 14.39
N THR A 384 -19.08 7.54 14.61
CA THR A 384 -19.34 6.68 15.77
C THR A 384 -18.00 6.24 16.39
N PRO A 385 -18.01 5.61 17.57
CA PRO A 385 -16.79 5.08 18.19
C PRO A 385 -16.08 4.02 17.34
N THR A 386 -16.74 3.49 16.31
CA THR A 386 -16.23 2.45 15.41
C THR A 386 -16.11 2.89 13.96
N ASN A 387 -16.64 4.07 13.58
CA ASN A 387 -16.77 4.49 12.19
C ASN A 387 -16.11 5.84 11.93
N ILE A 388 -15.31 5.92 10.88
CA ILE A 388 -14.68 7.15 10.38
C ILE A 388 -15.18 7.42 8.97
N ILE A 389 -15.77 8.58 8.73
CA ILE A 389 -16.17 9.05 7.41
C ILE A 389 -14.95 9.61 6.68
N TYR A 390 -14.75 9.16 5.44
CA TYR A 390 -13.67 9.62 4.58
C TYR A 390 -13.75 11.13 4.31
N GLY A 391 -12.64 11.84 4.47
CA GLY A 391 -12.56 13.28 4.19
C GLY A 391 -12.48 13.59 2.69
N LEU A 392 -13.24 14.58 2.22
CA LEU A 392 -13.25 14.96 0.80
C LEU A 392 -11.88 15.51 0.34
N GLY A 393 -11.08 16.06 1.25
CA GLY A 393 -9.74 16.57 0.93
C GLY A 393 -8.72 15.49 0.61
N ALA A 394 -8.97 14.22 1.00
CA ALA A 394 -8.09 13.10 0.68
C ALA A 394 -8.35 12.49 -0.71
N ILE A 395 -9.34 12.98 -1.47
CA ILE A 395 -9.68 12.46 -2.79
C ILE A 395 -8.77 13.11 -3.85
N LYS A 396 -8.05 12.29 -4.62
CA LYS A 396 -7.18 12.76 -5.69
C LYS A 396 -7.98 13.51 -6.76
N GLY A 397 -7.59 14.75 -7.03
CA GLY A 397 -8.25 15.61 -8.03
C GLY A 397 -9.38 16.48 -7.48
N VAL A 398 -9.63 16.44 -6.16
CA VAL A 398 -10.53 17.35 -5.46
C VAL A 398 -9.70 18.39 -4.70
N GLY A 399 -9.93 19.68 -4.98
CA GLY A 399 -9.22 20.78 -4.31
C GLY A 399 -10.00 21.38 -3.14
N GLU A 400 -9.32 22.09 -2.25
CA GLU A 400 -9.91 22.74 -1.06
C GLU A 400 -11.10 23.64 -1.39
N GLY A 401 -10.92 24.57 -2.34
CA GLY A 401 -12.01 25.47 -2.75
C GLY A 401 -13.22 24.75 -3.38
N ALA A 402 -13.04 23.53 -3.91
CA ALA A 402 -14.15 22.71 -4.40
C ALA A 402 -14.94 22.11 -3.22
N VAL A 403 -14.25 21.61 -2.21
CA VAL A 403 -14.88 21.05 -1.01
C VAL A 403 -15.58 22.12 -0.19
N ASP A 404 -14.97 23.29 -0.01
CA ASP A 404 -15.59 24.42 0.68
C ASP A 404 -16.93 24.79 0.03
N SER A 405 -16.95 24.87 -1.30
CA SER A 405 -18.18 25.14 -2.07
C SER A 405 -19.28 24.09 -1.80
N ILE A 406 -18.91 22.80 -1.73
CA ILE A 406 -19.84 21.71 -1.44
C ILE A 406 -20.40 21.82 -0.01
N VAL A 407 -19.52 22.03 0.97
CA VAL A 407 -19.89 22.11 2.39
C VAL A 407 -20.73 23.36 2.66
N GLU A 408 -20.38 24.51 2.08
CA GLU A 408 -21.16 25.75 2.18
C GLU A 408 -22.56 25.59 1.59
N ALA A 409 -22.68 25.01 0.39
CA ALA A 409 -23.96 24.75 -0.25
C ALA A 409 -24.83 23.79 0.58
N ARG A 410 -24.22 22.77 1.20
CA ARG A 410 -24.91 21.84 2.11
C ARG A 410 -25.38 22.54 3.38
N ARG A 411 -24.55 23.37 4.00
CA ARG A 411 -24.92 24.11 5.23
C ARG A 411 -26.02 25.13 4.98
N ARG A 412 -26.06 25.75 3.80
CA ARG A 412 -27.07 26.75 3.43
C ARG A 412 -28.44 26.13 3.13
N ASP A 413 -28.47 25.10 2.29
CA ASP A 413 -29.75 24.60 1.73
C ASP A 413 -30.08 23.14 2.14
N GLY A 414 -29.30 22.51 3.02
CA GLY A 414 -29.53 21.15 3.54
C GLY A 414 -28.87 20.03 2.71
N TYR A 415 -29.31 18.78 2.88
CA TYR A 415 -28.75 17.65 2.12
C TYR A 415 -29.08 17.72 0.63
N PHE A 416 -28.16 17.23 -0.19
CA PHE A 416 -28.37 17.03 -1.63
C PHE A 416 -29.25 15.81 -1.86
N LYS A 417 -30.20 15.94 -2.78
CA LYS A 417 -31.16 14.87 -3.10
C LYS A 417 -30.70 13.98 -4.24
N ASP A 418 -30.10 14.59 -5.26
CA ASP A 418 -29.64 13.95 -6.48
C ASP A 418 -28.50 14.76 -7.13
N LEU A 419 -27.98 14.25 -8.25
CA LEU A 419 -26.87 14.86 -8.98
C LEU A 419 -27.24 16.23 -9.59
N TYR A 420 -28.49 16.44 -10.00
CA TYR A 420 -28.94 17.70 -10.59
C TYR A 420 -29.08 18.78 -9.51
N ASP A 421 -29.63 18.43 -8.33
CA ASP A 421 -29.67 19.29 -7.16
C ASP A 421 -28.26 19.71 -6.73
N PHE A 422 -27.32 18.76 -6.70
CA PHE A 422 -25.91 19.03 -6.42
C PHE A 422 -25.31 20.02 -7.42
N CYS A 423 -25.41 19.77 -8.73
CA CYS A 423 -24.84 20.64 -9.75
C CYS A 423 -25.47 22.03 -9.76
N ARG A 424 -26.76 22.19 -9.44
CA ARG A 424 -27.44 23.49 -9.39
C ARG A 424 -26.99 24.36 -8.21
N ARG A 425 -26.66 23.73 -7.07
CA ARG A 425 -26.38 24.43 -5.80
C ARG A 425 -24.91 24.78 -5.63
N VAL A 426 -24.02 23.98 -6.21
CA VAL A 426 -22.56 24.10 -6.06
C VAL A 426 -21.96 24.97 -7.18
N ASP A 427 -20.94 25.76 -6.87
CA ASP A 427 -20.23 26.55 -7.88
C ASP A 427 -19.38 25.64 -8.81
N ILE A 428 -19.91 25.37 -10.00
CA ILE A 428 -19.26 24.54 -11.04
C ILE A 428 -17.94 25.15 -11.53
N LYS A 429 -17.70 26.47 -11.36
CA LYS A 429 -16.40 27.06 -11.68
C LYS A 429 -15.30 26.55 -10.74
N LYS A 430 -15.64 26.30 -9.47
CA LYS A 430 -14.76 25.69 -8.47
C LYS A 430 -14.74 24.17 -8.58
N VAL A 431 -15.89 23.56 -8.90
CA VAL A 431 -16.05 22.11 -9.05
C VAL A 431 -16.07 21.74 -10.53
N ASN A 432 -14.89 21.59 -11.12
CA ASN A 432 -14.76 21.27 -12.54
C ASN A 432 -15.17 19.82 -12.86
N LYS A 433 -15.31 19.50 -14.15
CA LYS A 433 -15.71 18.16 -14.62
C LYS A 433 -14.85 17.03 -14.06
N ARG A 434 -13.53 17.21 -13.98
CA ARG A 434 -12.60 16.20 -13.45
C ARG A 434 -12.84 15.94 -11.96
N THR A 435 -13.15 16.99 -11.20
CA THR A 435 -13.53 16.87 -9.79
C THR A 435 -14.84 16.11 -9.63
N LEU A 436 -15.85 16.36 -10.48
CA LEU A 436 -17.11 15.63 -10.47
C LEU A 436 -16.93 14.13 -10.80
N GLU A 437 -16.17 13.82 -11.85
CA GLU A 437 -15.83 12.44 -12.24
C GLU A 437 -15.08 11.73 -11.09
N ALA A 438 -14.18 12.43 -10.39
CA ALA A 438 -13.50 11.90 -9.22
C ALA A 438 -14.45 11.66 -8.04
N LEU A 439 -15.40 12.56 -7.76
CA LEU A 439 -16.39 12.40 -6.69
C LEU A 439 -17.32 11.20 -6.93
N VAL A 440 -17.78 10.99 -8.18
CA VAL A 440 -18.57 9.80 -8.56
C VAL A 440 -17.74 8.54 -8.40
N SER A 441 -16.52 8.53 -8.92
CA SER A 441 -15.63 7.36 -8.86
C SER A 441 -15.25 6.97 -7.43
N ALA A 442 -15.10 7.97 -6.55
CA ALA A 442 -14.80 7.80 -5.13
C ALA A 442 -16.01 7.34 -4.29
N GLY A 443 -17.22 7.33 -4.85
CA GLY A 443 -18.44 6.93 -4.15
C GLY A 443 -19.14 8.03 -3.36
N CYS A 444 -18.82 9.30 -3.61
CA CYS A 444 -19.39 10.44 -2.85
C CYS A 444 -20.91 10.60 -3.00
N PHE A 445 -21.49 9.97 -4.02
CA PHE A 445 -22.91 10.04 -4.35
C PHE A 445 -23.66 8.72 -4.08
N ASP A 446 -22.99 7.70 -3.52
CA ASP A 446 -23.60 6.39 -3.25
C ASP A 446 -24.81 6.52 -2.30
N ASP A 447 -24.80 7.49 -1.39
CA ASP A 447 -25.92 7.79 -0.48
C ASP A 447 -27.23 8.12 -1.22
N PHE A 448 -27.17 8.51 -2.50
CA PHE A 448 -28.37 8.76 -3.32
C PHE A 448 -29.10 7.48 -3.68
N ALA A 449 -28.45 6.31 -3.63
CA ALA A 449 -29.07 5.01 -3.91
C ALA A 449 -30.32 4.79 -3.06
N ALA A 450 -30.27 5.15 -1.77
CA ALA A 450 -31.40 5.00 -0.85
C ALA A 450 -32.68 5.73 -1.31
N THR A 451 -32.54 6.81 -2.08
CA THR A 451 -33.68 7.59 -2.61
C THR A 451 -34.00 7.22 -4.06
N LEU A 452 -32.97 7.04 -4.90
CA LEU A 452 -33.13 6.82 -6.34
C LEU A 452 -33.43 5.35 -6.69
N ARG A 453 -32.98 4.42 -5.85
CA ARG A 453 -33.09 2.96 -6.02
C ARG A 453 -33.28 2.27 -4.66
N PRO A 454 -34.45 2.46 -4.00
CA PRO A 454 -34.74 1.83 -2.71
C PRO A 454 -34.84 0.30 -2.78
N ASP A 455 -34.87 -0.26 -4.00
CA ASP A 455 -34.83 -1.69 -4.28
C ASP A 455 -33.41 -2.29 -4.18
N LEU A 456 -32.35 -1.47 -4.24
CA LEU A 456 -30.98 -1.93 -4.05
C LEU A 456 -30.65 -2.11 -2.56
N PRO A 457 -29.96 -3.19 -2.18
CA PRO A 457 -29.36 -3.34 -0.87
C PRO A 457 -28.39 -2.18 -0.56
N ALA A 458 -28.29 -1.79 0.71
CA ALA A 458 -27.43 -0.67 1.12
C ALA A 458 -25.93 -0.93 0.88
N ASP A 459 -25.53 -2.20 0.90
CA ASP A 459 -24.19 -2.68 0.56
C ASP A 459 -23.89 -2.63 -0.93
N GLU A 460 -24.91 -2.59 -1.80
CA GLU A 460 -24.77 -2.50 -3.27
C GLU A 460 -25.03 -1.08 -3.81
N ALA A 461 -25.07 -0.08 -2.93
CA ALA A 461 -25.32 1.32 -3.29
C ALA A 461 -24.35 1.86 -4.37
N TYR A 462 -23.17 1.28 -4.52
CA TYR A 462 -22.18 1.65 -5.53
C TYR A 462 -22.62 1.36 -6.98
N GLU A 463 -23.66 0.55 -7.22
CA GLU A 463 -24.10 0.19 -8.58
C GLU A 463 -24.57 1.42 -9.39
N ILE A 464 -25.06 2.45 -8.71
CA ILE A 464 -25.56 3.66 -9.37
C ILE A 464 -24.44 4.50 -10.02
N ARG A 465 -23.17 4.28 -9.66
CA ARG A 465 -22.05 5.14 -10.07
C ARG A 465 -21.91 5.26 -11.58
N GLY A 466 -22.09 4.17 -12.32
CA GLY A 466 -21.97 4.21 -13.78
C GLY A 466 -23.11 4.96 -14.47
N ALA A 467 -24.34 4.86 -13.95
CA ALA A 467 -25.46 5.71 -14.38
C ALA A 467 -25.19 7.19 -14.07
N LEU A 468 -24.73 7.51 -12.86
CA LEU A 468 -24.39 8.88 -12.47
C LEU A 468 -23.29 9.46 -13.38
N MET A 469 -22.28 8.65 -13.71
CA MET A 469 -21.20 9.03 -14.64
C MET A 469 -21.74 9.35 -16.04
N SER A 470 -22.72 8.59 -16.52
CA SER A 470 -23.38 8.85 -17.80
C SER A 470 -24.23 10.12 -17.78
N GLN A 471 -24.91 10.41 -16.67
CA GLN A 471 -25.77 11.60 -16.51
C GLN A 471 -25.01 12.91 -16.22
N LEU A 472 -23.76 12.83 -15.76
CA LEU A 472 -22.93 13.98 -15.37
C LEU A 472 -22.91 15.13 -16.39
N PRO A 473 -22.65 14.89 -17.70
CA PRO A 473 -22.63 15.96 -18.70
C PRO A 473 -23.96 16.73 -18.79
N SER A 474 -25.08 16.00 -18.77
CA SER A 474 -26.42 16.58 -18.83
C SER A 474 -26.77 17.38 -17.56
N ALA A 475 -26.38 16.89 -16.39
CA ALA A 475 -26.58 17.58 -15.12
C ALA A 475 -25.81 18.92 -15.05
N VAL A 476 -24.54 18.93 -15.49
CA VAL A 476 -23.72 20.14 -15.58
C VAL A 476 -24.32 21.16 -16.56
N GLN A 477 -24.77 20.70 -17.73
CA GLN A 477 -25.39 21.57 -18.73
C GLN A 477 -26.68 22.20 -18.20
N ALA A 478 -27.53 21.42 -17.53
CA ALA A 478 -28.77 21.91 -16.94
C ALA A 478 -28.52 22.96 -15.85
N ALA A 479 -27.49 22.79 -15.03
CA ALA A 479 -27.11 23.75 -14.00
C ALA A 479 -26.53 25.05 -14.58
N GLU A 480 -25.71 24.97 -15.64
CA GLU A 480 -25.19 26.15 -16.32
C GLU A 480 -26.33 26.95 -16.99
N GLN A 481 -27.30 26.28 -17.62
CA GLN A 481 -28.48 26.92 -18.20
C GLN A 481 -29.33 27.62 -17.13
N ASP A 482 -29.58 26.98 -15.99
CA ASP A 482 -30.31 27.57 -14.86
C ASP A 482 -29.61 28.84 -14.34
N ARG A 483 -28.27 28.80 -14.21
CA ARG A 483 -27.50 29.97 -13.79
C ARG A 483 -27.58 31.11 -14.80
N GLN A 484 -27.45 30.82 -16.09
CA GLN A 484 -27.57 31.83 -17.15
C GLN A 484 -28.96 32.47 -17.17
N ASN A 485 -30.01 31.67 -17.02
CA ASN A 485 -31.39 32.18 -16.95
C ASN A 485 -31.57 33.14 -15.77
N ARG A 486 -31.02 32.81 -14.59
CA ARG A 486 -31.04 33.69 -13.40
C ARG A 486 -30.23 34.96 -13.59
N GLU A 487 -29.03 34.88 -14.17
CA GLU A 487 -28.17 36.04 -14.43
C GLU A 487 -28.81 37.02 -15.44
N ILE A 488 -29.54 36.49 -16.44
CA ILE A 488 -30.25 37.29 -17.45
C ILE A 488 -31.56 37.87 -16.90
N GLY A 489 -31.97 37.52 -15.68
CA GLY A 489 -33.25 37.95 -15.11
C GLY A 489 -34.46 37.33 -15.81
N MET A 490 -34.26 36.27 -16.60
CA MET A 490 -35.34 35.44 -17.11
C MET A 490 -35.89 34.62 -15.93
N MET A 491 -36.93 35.16 -15.29
CA MET A 491 -37.86 34.34 -14.52
C MET A 491 -38.57 33.43 -15.54
N ASP A 492 -38.35 32.13 -15.44
CA ASP A 492 -39.11 31.17 -16.23
C ASP A 492 -40.59 31.31 -15.85
N LEU A 493 -41.39 31.86 -16.77
CA LEU A 493 -42.82 32.15 -16.56
C LEU A 493 -43.63 30.85 -16.30
N PHE A 494 -43.02 29.68 -16.53
CA PHE A 494 -43.57 28.36 -16.20
C PHE A 494 -42.85 27.66 -15.04
N GLY A 495 -41.77 28.23 -14.49
CA GLY A 495 -40.97 27.64 -13.42
C GLY A 495 -41.60 27.71 -12.02
N GLU A 496 -42.61 28.58 -11.83
CA GLU A 496 -43.39 28.65 -10.58
C GLU A 496 -44.57 27.67 -10.53
N MET A 497 -44.94 27.03 -11.65
CA MET A 497 -46.16 26.20 -11.72
C MET A 497 -45.93 24.70 -11.44
N ASP A 498 -44.69 24.26 -11.31
CA ASP A 498 -44.32 22.97 -10.71
C ASP A 498 -42.99 23.14 -9.96
N GLY A 499 -43.01 22.93 -8.65
CA GLY A 499 -41.82 23.08 -7.81
C GLY A 499 -40.69 22.16 -8.28
N VAL A 500 -39.52 22.74 -8.57
CA VAL A 500 -38.30 22.05 -9.00
C VAL A 500 -38.51 21.32 -10.33
N VAL A 501 -37.82 21.72 -11.42
CA VAL A 501 -37.67 20.84 -12.59
C VAL A 501 -37.10 19.53 -12.08
N ALA A 502 -37.95 18.51 -11.96
CA ALA A 502 -37.65 17.24 -11.35
C ALA A 502 -36.47 16.63 -12.10
N ALA A 503 -35.47 16.14 -11.36
CA ALA A 503 -34.37 15.42 -11.99
C ALA A 503 -34.95 14.25 -12.81
N PRO A 504 -34.46 14.01 -14.04
CA PRO A 504 -34.88 12.85 -14.79
C PRO A 504 -34.57 11.57 -13.97
N PRO A 505 -35.42 10.53 -14.06
CA PRO A 505 -35.19 9.30 -13.32
C PRO A 505 -33.84 8.70 -13.68
N LEU A 506 -33.19 8.04 -12.71
CA LEU A 506 -31.92 7.37 -12.94
C LEU A 506 -32.15 6.11 -13.78
N ILE A 507 -31.75 6.14 -15.05
CA ILE A 507 -31.88 4.99 -15.95
C ILE A 507 -30.73 4.03 -15.72
N MET A 508 -31.05 2.79 -15.37
CA MET A 508 -30.07 1.72 -15.16
C MET A 508 -30.25 0.65 -16.22
N THR A 509 -29.27 0.57 -17.12
CA THR A 509 -29.13 -0.54 -18.07
C THR A 509 -27.98 -1.44 -17.60
N PRO A 510 -27.97 -2.75 -17.92
CA PRO A 510 -26.87 -3.64 -17.55
C PRO A 510 -25.49 -3.13 -18.01
N GLU A 511 -25.43 -2.40 -19.13
CA GLU A 511 -24.21 -1.79 -19.66
C GLU A 511 -23.67 -0.63 -18.82
N LEU A 512 -24.52 0.03 -18.03
CA LEU A 512 -24.15 1.14 -17.15
C LEU A 512 -23.73 0.69 -15.76
N ILE A 513 -23.93 -0.58 -15.41
CA ILE A 513 -23.45 -1.14 -14.14
C ILE A 513 -21.95 -1.44 -14.31
N TRP A 514 -21.13 -0.84 -13.45
CA TRP A 514 -19.69 -1.09 -13.48
C TRP A 514 -19.38 -2.48 -12.92
N GLY A 515 -18.66 -3.31 -13.70
CA GLY A 515 -18.06 -4.52 -13.16
C GLY A 515 -17.01 -4.21 -12.08
N ASP A 516 -16.76 -5.18 -11.20
CA ASP A 516 -15.89 -5.03 -10.02
C ASP A 516 -14.50 -4.49 -10.36
N LYS A 517 -13.86 -5.04 -11.39
CA LYS A 517 -12.54 -4.58 -11.86
C LYS A 517 -12.54 -3.10 -12.23
N HIS A 518 -13.58 -2.60 -12.89
CA HIS A 518 -13.68 -1.19 -13.27
C HIS A 518 -13.95 -0.30 -12.04
N ARG A 519 -14.93 -0.69 -11.20
CA ARG A 519 -15.29 0.01 -9.96
C ARG A 519 -14.09 0.15 -9.02
N LEU A 520 -13.45 -0.96 -8.68
CA LEU A 520 -12.31 -0.99 -7.75
C LEU A 520 -11.11 -0.22 -8.30
N LYS A 521 -10.86 -0.28 -9.61
CA LYS A 521 -9.81 0.53 -10.25
C LYS A 521 -10.13 2.03 -10.18
N ALA A 522 -11.39 2.42 -10.35
CA ALA A 522 -11.82 3.82 -10.20
C ALA A 522 -11.62 4.31 -8.76
N GLU A 523 -11.92 3.48 -7.75
CA GLU A 523 -11.63 3.77 -6.34
C GLU A 523 -10.14 3.91 -6.08
N LYS A 524 -9.31 2.95 -6.51
CA LYS A 524 -7.86 3.03 -6.32
C LYS A 524 -7.26 4.29 -6.99
N ASN A 525 -7.75 4.67 -8.15
CA ASN A 525 -7.25 5.86 -8.84
C ASN A 525 -7.61 7.17 -8.13
N THR A 526 -8.73 7.21 -7.41
CA THR A 526 -9.24 8.42 -6.75
C THR A 526 -8.90 8.47 -5.26
N LEU A 527 -9.11 7.37 -4.54
CA LEU A 527 -8.86 7.23 -3.10
C LEU A 527 -7.47 6.69 -2.79
N GLY A 528 -6.88 5.91 -3.70
CA GLY A 528 -5.61 5.21 -3.48
C GLY A 528 -5.71 3.80 -2.90
N LEU A 529 -6.91 3.39 -2.49
CA LEU A 529 -7.21 2.06 -1.99
C LEU A 529 -8.49 1.51 -2.61
N TYR A 530 -8.67 0.21 -2.45
CA TYR A 530 -9.94 -0.47 -2.68
C TYR A 530 -10.77 -0.35 -1.41
N LEU A 531 -11.88 0.40 -1.47
CA LEU A 531 -12.67 0.74 -0.29
C LEU A 531 -13.88 -0.20 -0.14
N THR A 532 -14.60 -0.48 -1.23
CA THR A 532 -15.83 -1.30 -1.22
C THR A 532 -15.61 -2.80 -1.43
N GLY A 533 -14.37 -3.26 -1.55
CA GLY A 533 -14.03 -4.67 -1.76
C GLY A 533 -12.55 -4.86 -2.07
N HIS A 534 -12.14 -6.07 -2.44
CA HIS A 534 -10.80 -6.37 -2.91
C HIS A 534 -10.83 -7.05 -4.30
N PRO A 535 -9.91 -6.74 -5.24
CA PRO A 535 -9.93 -7.34 -6.59
C PRO A 535 -9.86 -8.86 -6.60
N ILE A 536 -9.35 -9.46 -5.54
CA ILE A 536 -9.29 -10.92 -5.39
C ILE A 536 -10.67 -11.54 -5.12
N ASP A 537 -11.65 -10.75 -4.67
CA ASP A 537 -12.95 -11.25 -4.25
C ASP A 537 -13.72 -11.90 -5.41
N GLU A 538 -13.56 -11.38 -6.63
CA GLU A 538 -14.07 -11.95 -7.88
C GLU A 538 -13.63 -13.42 -8.10
N TYR A 539 -12.42 -13.76 -7.63
CA TYR A 539 -11.82 -15.07 -7.85
C TYR A 539 -11.95 -16.01 -6.65
N ARG A 540 -12.58 -15.60 -5.53
CA ARG A 540 -12.54 -16.36 -4.26
C ARG A 540 -13.03 -17.79 -4.38
N ASP A 541 -14.16 -17.98 -5.05
CA ASP A 541 -14.75 -19.30 -5.20
C ASP A 541 -13.93 -20.18 -6.14
N GLU A 542 -13.34 -19.59 -7.19
CA GLU A 542 -12.43 -20.28 -8.10
C GLU A 542 -11.12 -20.68 -7.38
N LEU A 543 -10.52 -19.77 -6.61
CA LEU A 543 -9.26 -19.97 -5.89
C LEU A 543 -9.30 -21.12 -4.87
N LYS A 544 -10.47 -21.48 -4.35
CA LYS A 544 -10.65 -22.66 -3.47
C LYS A 544 -10.21 -23.97 -4.14
N HIS A 545 -10.25 -24.04 -5.47
CA HIS A 545 -9.86 -25.20 -6.25
C HIS A 545 -8.36 -25.27 -6.53
N TYR A 546 -7.64 -24.15 -6.40
CA TYR A 546 -6.23 -24.01 -6.78
C TYR A 546 -5.28 -23.88 -5.59
N THR A 547 -5.79 -23.28 -4.51
CA THR A 547 -5.04 -23.02 -3.29
C THR A 547 -5.30 -24.11 -2.26
N SER A 548 -4.48 -24.18 -1.21
CA SER A 548 -4.67 -25.12 -0.11
C SER A 548 -5.89 -24.78 0.80
N GLY A 549 -6.84 -23.97 0.33
CA GLY A 549 -8.05 -23.55 1.04
C GLY A 549 -7.84 -22.49 2.11
N ALA A 550 -6.59 -22.06 2.36
CA ALA A 550 -6.25 -21.06 3.35
C ALA A 550 -6.16 -19.65 2.72
N ARG A 551 -6.86 -18.69 3.34
CA ARG A 551 -6.60 -17.25 3.17
C ARG A 551 -5.21 -16.91 3.74
N LEU A 552 -4.62 -15.79 3.34
CA LEU A 552 -3.25 -15.45 3.73
C LEU A 552 -3.08 -15.37 5.27
N ASP A 553 -4.11 -14.91 5.98
CA ASP A 553 -4.14 -14.83 7.46
C ASP A 553 -4.12 -16.19 8.17
N LYS A 554 -4.56 -17.25 7.48
CA LYS A 554 -4.66 -18.63 8.00
C LYS A 554 -3.51 -19.51 7.56
N LEU A 555 -2.52 -18.96 6.87
CA LEU A 555 -1.33 -19.71 6.49
C LEU A 555 -0.51 -20.08 7.74
N THR A 556 0.14 -21.24 7.68
CA THR A 556 1.01 -21.75 8.76
C THR A 556 2.38 -22.11 8.21
N ASP A 557 3.40 -22.17 9.08
CA ASP A 557 4.75 -22.60 8.66
C ASP A 557 4.69 -23.99 8.00
N THR A 558 5.25 -24.10 6.81
CA THR A 558 5.24 -25.34 6.02
C THR A 558 6.40 -26.28 6.36
N GLY A 559 7.27 -25.92 7.31
CA GLY A 559 8.47 -26.66 7.64
C GLY A 559 9.57 -26.55 6.57
N TYR A 560 10.67 -27.29 6.73
CA TYR A 560 11.86 -27.17 5.87
C TYR A 560 11.65 -27.64 4.42
N ASN A 561 10.74 -28.59 4.18
CA ASN A 561 10.52 -29.19 2.86
C ASN A 561 9.07 -29.06 2.37
N GLY A 562 8.19 -28.35 3.09
CA GLY A 562 6.82 -28.14 2.66
C GLY A 562 6.71 -26.94 1.71
N SER A 563 5.80 -27.05 0.74
CA SER A 563 5.35 -25.94 -0.09
C SER A 563 3.84 -25.99 -0.18
N CYS A 564 3.20 -24.83 -0.25
CA CYS A 564 1.75 -24.72 -0.44
C CYS A 564 1.45 -23.75 -1.59
N TYR A 565 0.20 -23.77 -2.06
CA TYR A 565 -0.31 -22.81 -3.03
C TYR A 565 -1.17 -21.79 -2.29
N PHE A 566 -0.83 -20.51 -2.48
CA PHE A 566 -1.57 -19.37 -1.96
C PHE A 566 -1.73 -18.33 -3.07
N ALA A 567 -2.73 -17.47 -2.96
CA ALA A 567 -3.04 -16.48 -3.97
C ALA A 567 -3.19 -15.09 -3.34
N GLY A 568 -2.87 -14.08 -4.12
CA GLY A 568 -2.92 -12.68 -3.69
C GLY A 568 -2.87 -11.75 -4.89
N LEU A 569 -3.33 -10.53 -4.69
CA LEU A 569 -3.06 -9.39 -5.57
C LEU A 569 -1.63 -8.91 -5.33
N ILE A 570 -0.86 -8.69 -6.39
CA ILE A 570 0.47 -8.10 -6.27
C ILE A 570 0.32 -6.59 -6.04
N ILE A 571 0.72 -6.12 -4.85
CA ILE A 571 0.72 -4.70 -4.51
C ILE A 571 2.01 -4.01 -4.96
N ASP A 572 3.16 -4.67 -4.73
CA ASP A 572 4.47 -4.11 -5.05
C ASP A 572 5.50 -5.20 -5.32
N ILE A 573 6.52 -4.86 -6.12
CA ILE A 573 7.68 -5.68 -6.42
C ILE A 573 8.94 -4.83 -6.25
N ALA A 574 9.64 -5.04 -5.13
CA ALA A 574 10.88 -4.34 -4.80
C ALA A 574 12.11 -5.20 -5.15
N ASN A 575 13.09 -4.58 -5.81
CA ASN A 575 14.36 -5.21 -6.20
C ASN A 575 15.51 -4.71 -5.30
N PHE A 576 16.16 -5.63 -4.59
CA PHE A 576 17.31 -5.39 -3.71
C PHE A 576 18.60 -6.03 -4.27
N GLY A 577 18.79 -5.99 -5.60
CA GLY A 577 19.93 -6.56 -6.30
C GLY A 577 19.81 -8.07 -6.46
N THR A 578 20.27 -8.83 -5.46
CA THR A 578 20.28 -10.31 -5.51
C THR A 578 18.95 -10.94 -5.10
N ARG A 579 18.11 -10.20 -4.38
CA ARG A 579 16.79 -10.60 -3.89
C ARG A 579 15.71 -9.67 -4.40
N ASN A 580 14.60 -10.24 -4.86
CA ASN A 580 13.36 -9.52 -5.10
C ASN A 580 12.35 -9.86 -4.00
N VAL A 581 11.54 -8.87 -3.64
CA VAL A 581 10.50 -8.97 -2.63
C VAL A 581 9.19 -8.56 -3.28
N ILE A 582 8.20 -9.45 -3.21
CA ILE A 582 6.86 -9.26 -3.76
C ILE A 582 5.91 -9.16 -2.59
N ILE A 583 5.07 -8.11 -2.54
CA ILE A 583 4.05 -7.96 -1.52
C ILE A 583 2.73 -8.45 -2.09
N LEU A 584 2.21 -9.55 -1.54
CA LEU A 584 0.88 -10.05 -1.85
C LEU A 584 -0.13 -9.56 -0.81
N ASP A 585 -1.32 -9.20 -1.29
CA ASP A 585 -2.46 -8.85 -0.46
C ASP A 585 -3.68 -9.65 -0.91
N ASP A 586 -4.39 -10.25 0.03
CA ASP A 586 -5.65 -10.93 -0.24
C ASP A 586 -6.84 -10.27 0.47
N GLY A 587 -6.68 -9.06 1.00
CA GLY A 587 -7.70 -8.37 1.77
C GLY A 587 -7.90 -8.88 3.20
N THR A 588 -7.24 -9.98 3.62
CA THR A 588 -7.14 -10.36 5.05
C THR A 588 -5.81 -10.01 5.66
N SER A 589 -4.73 -10.23 4.92
CA SER A 589 -3.39 -9.96 5.39
C SER A 589 -2.46 -9.76 4.22
N ARG A 590 -1.29 -9.18 4.51
CA ARG A 590 -0.21 -9.01 3.55
C ARG A 590 0.90 -10.01 3.81
N LEU A 591 1.35 -10.66 2.75
CA LEU A 591 2.43 -11.64 2.81
C LEU A 591 3.62 -11.15 1.98
N GLU A 592 4.79 -11.07 2.61
CA GLU A 592 6.05 -10.81 1.92
C GLU A 592 6.56 -12.12 1.29
N VAL A 593 6.67 -12.14 -0.03
CA VAL A 593 7.20 -13.26 -0.81
C VAL A 593 8.56 -12.89 -1.37
N SER A 594 9.59 -13.60 -0.93
CA SER A 594 10.98 -13.34 -1.31
C SER A 594 11.50 -14.34 -2.33
N CYS A 595 12.33 -13.88 -3.27
CA CYS A 595 12.95 -14.74 -4.26
C CYS A 595 14.32 -14.22 -4.72
N TYR A 596 15.18 -15.13 -5.16
CA TYR A 596 16.45 -14.75 -5.80
C TYR A 596 16.22 -14.27 -7.24
N ALA A 597 17.11 -13.41 -7.75
CA ALA A 597 17.01 -12.84 -9.09
C ALA A 597 16.80 -13.88 -10.21
N GLU A 598 17.49 -15.03 -10.14
CA GLU A 598 17.33 -16.10 -11.14
C GLU A 598 15.91 -16.66 -11.17
N ARG A 599 15.31 -16.91 -10.00
CA ARG A 599 13.93 -17.41 -9.92
C ARG A 599 12.93 -16.35 -10.37
N PHE A 600 13.14 -15.10 -9.96
CA PHE A 600 12.29 -13.99 -10.37
C PHE A 600 12.24 -13.85 -11.90
N ASN A 601 13.39 -13.91 -12.58
CA ASN A 601 13.47 -13.77 -14.03
C ASN A 601 12.70 -14.87 -14.79
N ARG A 602 12.55 -16.07 -14.21
CA ARG A 602 11.78 -17.16 -14.82
C ARG A 602 10.27 -16.94 -14.79
N VAL A 603 9.76 -16.21 -13.79
CA VAL A 603 8.32 -15.99 -13.58
C VAL A 603 7.92 -14.52 -13.68
N LYS A 604 8.80 -13.68 -14.23
CA LYS A 604 8.64 -12.23 -14.28
C LYS A 604 7.41 -11.82 -15.09
N GLU A 605 7.05 -12.58 -16.13
CA GLU A 605 5.91 -12.27 -16.98
C GLU A 605 4.56 -12.46 -16.29
N GLN A 606 4.48 -13.40 -15.34
CA GLN A 606 3.30 -13.66 -14.52
C GLN A 606 3.17 -12.66 -13.37
N LEU A 607 4.28 -12.08 -12.90
CA LEU A 607 4.31 -11.18 -11.76
C LEU A 607 4.14 -9.72 -12.21
N LYS A 608 2.89 -9.28 -12.34
CA LYS A 608 2.53 -7.89 -12.65
C LYS A 608 1.80 -7.26 -11.47
N VAL A 609 2.15 -6.02 -11.15
CA VAL A 609 1.44 -5.23 -10.13
C VAL A 609 -0.03 -5.07 -10.57
N ASP A 610 -0.94 -5.12 -9.60
CA ASP A 610 -2.40 -5.08 -9.80
C ASP A 610 -3.02 -6.28 -10.51
N GLU A 611 -2.30 -7.40 -10.59
CA GLU A 611 -2.84 -8.68 -11.07
C GLU A 611 -2.87 -9.72 -9.94
N VAL A 612 -3.90 -10.58 -9.98
CA VAL A 612 -4.05 -11.70 -9.05
C VAL A 612 -3.19 -12.86 -9.56
N VAL A 613 -2.35 -13.38 -8.68
CA VAL A 613 -1.44 -14.48 -9.00
C VAL A 613 -1.57 -15.61 -8.00
N ILE A 614 -1.29 -16.83 -8.47
CA ILE A 614 -1.18 -18.01 -7.62
C ILE A 614 0.29 -18.35 -7.46
N ILE A 615 0.77 -18.33 -6.23
CA ILE A 615 2.15 -18.61 -5.88
C ILE A 615 2.26 -19.97 -5.23
N LYS A 616 3.23 -20.75 -5.71
CA LYS A 616 3.76 -21.91 -4.98
C LYS A 616 4.98 -21.46 -4.19
N GLY A 617 4.97 -21.66 -2.89
CA GLY A 617 6.09 -21.30 -2.04
C GLY A 617 6.12 -22.00 -0.70
N SER A 618 7.26 -21.90 -0.03
CA SER A 618 7.44 -22.31 1.36
C SER A 618 7.18 -21.13 2.29
N ILE A 619 6.50 -21.37 3.40
CA ILE A 619 6.13 -20.35 4.39
C ILE A 619 6.93 -20.59 5.65
N ARG A 620 7.50 -19.51 6.19
CA ARG A 620 8.30 -19.49 7.40
C ARG A 620 7.77 -18.48 8.38
N GLU A 621 7.65 -18.88 9.63
CA GLU A 621 7.37 -17.94 10.70
C GLU A 621 8.68 -17.43 11.31
N ARG A 622 8.81 -16.11 11.42
CA ARG A 622 9.91 -15.46 12.13
C ARG A 622 9.37 -14.29 12.95
N ASP A 623 9.65 -14.29 14.24
CA ASP A 623 9.22 -13.26 15.20
C ASP A 623 7.69 -13.00 15.15
N GLY A 624 6.86 -14.05 14.96
CA GLY A 624 5.40 -13.95 14.89
C GLY A 624 4.85 -13.42 13.56
N ARG A 625 5.68 -13.29 12.53
CA ARG A 625 5.26 -12.93 11.16
C ARG A 625 5.60 -14.01 10.16
N LEU A 626 4.70 -14.21 9.20
CA LEU A 626 4.89 -15.15 8.11
C LEU A 626 5.64 -14.48 6.96
N PHE A 627 6.65 -15.17 6.46
CA PHE A 627 7.40 -14.83 5.25
C PHE A 627 7.33 -16.00 4.30
N ALA A 628 7.10 -15.73 3.02
CA ALA A 628 7.12 -16.76 2.00
C ALA A 628 8.38 -16.68 1.14
N ARG A 629 8.79 -17.83 0.62
CA ARG A 629 9.81 -17.96 -0.42
C ARG A 629 9.16 -18.47 -1.70
N LEU A 630 9.38 -17.75 -2.80
CA LEU A 630 8.86 -18.10 -4.12
C LEU A 630 9.55 -19.35 -4.67
N ASP A 631 8.76 -20.35 -5.03
CA ASP A 631 9.21 -21.49 -5.85
C ASP A 631 8.71 -21.37 -7.29
N ASN A 632 7.43 -21.05 -7.48
CA ASN A 632 6.85 -20.80 -8.80
C ASN A 632 5.65 -19.83 -8.70
N ALA A 633 5.30 -19.16 -9.80
CA ALA A 633 4.10 -18.33 -9.90
C ALA A 633 3.32 -18.66 -11.18
N MET A 634 2.00 -18.53 -11.12
CA MET A 634 1.08 -18.77 -12.23
C MET A 634 0.08 -17.62 -12.30
N SER A 635 -0.23 -17.19 -13.52
CA SER A 635 -1.40 -16.33 -13.74
C SER A 635 -2.70 -17.12 -13.52
N MET A 636 -3.83 -16.43 -13.37
CA MET A 636 -5.14 -17.08 -13.32
C MET A 636 -5.42 -17.92 -14.58
N VAL A 637 -4.98 -17.46 -15.75
CA VAL A 637 -5.11 -18.21 -17.01
C VAL A 637 -4.28 -19.50 -16.98
N ASP A 638 -3.02 -19.42 -16.52
CA ASP A 638 -2.16 -20.61 -16.39
C ASP A 638 -2.73 -21.61 -15.37
N ALA A 639 -3.29 -21.11 -14.27
CA ALA A 639 -3.95 -21.93 -13.25
C ALA A 639 -5.18 -22.65 -13.83
N ARG A 640 -6.02 -21.95 -14.59
CA ARG A 640 -7.16 -22.53 -15.32
C ARG A 640 -6.68 -23.60 -16.30
N LEU A 641 -5.68 -23.32 -17.13
CA LEU A 641 -5.15 -24.30 -18.08
C LEU A 641 -4.57 -25.54 -17.41
N ARG A 642 -4.04 -25.40 -16.19
CA ARG A 642 -3.46 -26.50 -15.44
C ARG A 642 -4.51 -27.37 -14.73
N TRP A 643 -5.52 -26.76 -14.13
CA TRP A 643 -6.43 -27.44 -13.19
C TRP A 643 -7.88 -27.48 -13.66
N LEU A 644 -8.33 -26.64 -14.58
CA LEU A 644 -9.67 -26.73 -15.16
C LEU A 644 -9.62 -27.69 -16.35
N LYS A 645 -10.28 -28.85 -16.24
CA LYS A 645 -10.26 -29.90 -17.28
C LYS A 645 -11.24 -29.63 -18.42
N LYS A 646 -12.43 -29.12 -18.10
CA LYS A 646 -13.54 -28.92 -19.05
C LYS A 646 -14.55 -27.89 -18.52
N ILE A 647 -15.19 -27.17 -19.43
CA ILE A 647 -16.38 -26.35 -19.14
C ILE A 647 -17.59 -27.02 -19.79
N SER A 648 -18.65 -27.28 -19.05
CA SER A 648 -19.89 -27.88 -19.56
C SER A 648 -21.04 -26.88 -19.47
N ILE A 649 -21.82 -26.77 -20.53
CA ILE A 649 -22.92 -25.82 -20.67
C ILE A 649 -24.20 -26.59 -20.93
N LYS A 650 -25.27 -26.22 -20.23
CA LYS A 650 -26.62 -26.73 -20.45
C LYS A 650 -27.46 -25.68 -21.15
N ILE A 651 -28.14 -26.05 -22.23
CA ILE A 651 -29.01 -25.15 -22.99
C ILE A 651 -30.38 -25.82 -23.14
N HIS A 652 -31.45 -25.03 -23.02
CA HIS A 652 -32.80 -25.52 -23.28
C HIS A 652 -33.02 -25.67 -24.79
N GLY A 653 -33.73 -26.70 -25.24
CA GLY A 653 -33.97 -26.97 -26.68
C GLY A 653 -34.57 -25.80 -27.48
N SER A 654 -35.23 -24.85 -26.80
CA SER A 654 -35.80 -23.64 -27.44
C SER A 654 -34.85 -22.45 -27.58
N ASP A 655 -33.65 -22.48 -27.00
CA ASP A 655 -32.68 -21.36 -27.02
C ASP A 655 -31.44 -21.72 -27.85
N ILE A 656 -31.66 -22.19 -29.08
CA ILE A 656 -30.60 -22.58 -30.01
C ILE A 656 -29.78 -21.34 -30.45
N ASP A 657 -30.39 -20.15 -30.45
CA ASP A 657 -29.74 -18.88 -30.81
C ASP A 657 -28.59 -18.52 -29.85
N LEU A 658 -28.57 -19.07 -28.63
CA LEU A 658 -27.45 -18.96 -27.71
C LEU A 658 -26.14 -19.52 -28.30
N LEU A 659 -26.21 -20.58 -29.10
CA LEU A 659 -25.02 -21.16 -29.75
C LEU A 659 -24.40 -20.20 -30.77
N THR A 660 -25.24 -19.46 -31.51
CA THR A 660 -24.77 -18.42 -32.45
C THR A 660 -24.15 -17.25 -31.71
N ARG A 661 -24.71 -16.85 -30.56
CA ARG A 661 -24.14 -15.79 -29.69
C ARG A 661 -22.81 -16.19 -29.06
N MET A 662 -22.59 -17.48 -28.83
CA MET A 662 -21.33 -18.02 -28.29
C MET A 662 -20.23 -18.19 -29.33
N GLN A 663 -20.57 -18.25 -30.62
CA GLN A 663 -19.60 -18.49 -31.70
C GLN A 663 -18.40 -17.51 -31.70
N PRO A 664 -18.55 -16.21 -31.39
CA PRO A 664 -17.42 -15.28 -31.28
C PRO A 664 -16.46 -15.55 -30.10
N LEU A 665 -16.93 -16.25 -29.06
CA LEU A 665 -16.13 -16.63 -27.88
C LEU A 665 -15.29 -17.88 -28.12
N LEU A 666 -15.71 -18.72 -29.08
CA LEU A 666 -14.95 -19.87 -29.50
C LEU A 666 -13.71 -19.39 -30.25
N LYS A 667 -12.61 -20.15 -30.12
CA LYS A 667 -11.45 -19.93 -30.99
C LYS A 667 -11.93 -19.91 -32.44
N PRO A 668 -11.54 -18.94 -33.29
CA PRO A 668 -11.94 -18.92 -34.68
C PRO A 668 -11.48 -20.23 -35.30
N ALA A 669 -12.44 -21.13 -35.54
CA ALA A 669 -12.26 -22.19 -36.50
C ALA A 669 -11.86 -21.50 -37.81
N GLN A 670 -10.88 -22.02 -38.54
CA GLN A 670 -10.90 -21.81 -39.98
C GLN A 670 -12.30 -22.22 -40.43
N ALA A 671 -13.11 -21.24 -40.82
CA ALA A 671 -14.53 -21.35 -41.00
C ALA A 671 -14.84 -22.17 -42.25
N SER A 672 -14.70 -23.48 -42.12
CA SER A 672 -15.11 -24.48 -43.09
C SER A 672 -15.11 -25.82 -42.36
N ILE A 673 -16.28 -26.45 -42.30
CA ILE A 673 -16.64 -27.70 -41.59
C ILE A 673 -17.49 -27.43 -40.33
N ILE A 674 -18.67 -26.85 -40.56
CA ILE A 674 -19.87 -27.29 -39.84
C ILE A 674 -20.52 -28.32 -40.78
N PRO A 675 -20.47 -29.64 -40.49
CA PRO A 675 -21.33 -30.56 -41.22
C PRO A 675 -22.76 -30.25 -40.84
N ALA A 676 -23.66 -30.13 -41.82
CA ALA A 676 -25.09 -30.05 -41.55
C ALA A 676 -25.53 -31.23 -40.67
N PRO A 677 -26.45 -31.04 -39.71
CA PRO A 677 -26.92 -32.11 -38.84
C PRO A 677 -27.56 -33.21 -39.71
N LYS A 678 -26.97 -34.40 -39.73
CA LYS A 678 -27.62 -35.59 -40.28
C LYS A 678 -28.47 -36.22 -39.18
N LEU A 679 -29.77 -35.94 -39.21
CA LEU A 679 -30.78 -36.79 -38.58
C LEU A 679 -30.87 -38.07 -39.41
N SER A 680 -30.39 -39.19 -38.89
CA SER A 680 -30.68 -40.51 -39.46
C SER A 680 -31.95 -41.06 -38.81
N TYR A 681 -33.02 -41.21 -39.61
CA TYR A 681 -34.13 -42.09 -39.29
C TYR A 681 -33.93 -43.40 -40.03
N ASP A 682 -33.92 -44.52 -39.30
CA ASP A 682 -34.10 -45.84 -39.88
C ASP A 682 -35.55 -45.96 -40.36
N ASN A 683 -35.75 -46.15 -41.67
CA ASN A 683 -36.93 -46.80 -42.21
C ASN A 683 -36.56 -47.48 -43.53
N GLU A 684 -36.89 -48.77 -43.59
CA GLU A 684 -36.84 -49.61 -44.78
C GLU A 684 -37.91 -49.20 -45.82
N GLN A 685 -37.62 -49.54 -47.08
CA GLN A 685 -38.50 -49.72 -48.25
C GLN A 685 -38.54 -48.66 -49.38
N ASP A 686 -38.25 -49.19 -50.57
CA ASP A 686 -38.79 -48.96 -51.92
C ASP A 686 -38.34 -47.77 -52.80
N GLU A 687 -37.43 -48.14 -53.72
CA GLU A 687 -37.53 -48.08 -55.19
C GLU A 687 -37.87 -46.79 -55.99
N GLN A 688 -37.07 -46.64 -57.07
CA GLN A 688 -37.33 -46.03 -58.40
C GLN A 688 -36.81 -44.60 -58.73
N SER A 689 -35.69 -44.60 -59.47
CA SER A 689 -35.41 -43.91 -60.76
C SER A 689 -35.91 -42.48 -61.04
N SER A 690 -34.99 -41.58 -61.42
CA SER A 690 -34.77 -41.15 -62.83
C SER A 690 -34.03 -39.79 -62.97
N HIS A 691 -32.96 -39.83 -63.76
CA HIS A 691 -32.47 -38.91 -64.80
C HIS A 691 -32.59 -37.37 -64.80
N THR A 692 -31.50 -36.80 -65.39
CA THR A 692 -31.36 -35.58 -66.24
C THR A 692 -31.27 -34.22 -65.54
N ASN A 693 -30.57 -33.18 -66.02
CA ASN A 693 -29.41 -32.97 -66.91
C ASN A 693 -29.10 -31.45 -66.83
N ASN A 694 -27.82 -31.10 -66.99
CA ASN A 694 -27.23 -29.91 -67.63
C ASN A 694 -27.59 -28.44 -67.34
N ASP A 695 -26.52 -27.65 -67.59
CA ASP A 695 -26.40 -26.26 -68.05
C ASP A 695 -26.33 -25.16 -66.98
N SER A 696 -25.26 -24.37 -66.80
CA SER A 696 -24.14 -23.78 -67.59
C SER A 696 -24.20 -22.24 -67.55
N PHE A 697 -23.05 -21.60 -67.79
CA PHE A 697 -22.67 -20.16 -67.73
C PHE A 697 -22.09 -19.67 -66.38
N GLY A 698 -20.89 -19.08 -66.26
CA GLY A 698 -19.92 -18.57 -67.25
C GLY A 698 -19.49 -17.13 -66.89
N GLY A 699 -18.21 -16.89 -66.55
CA GLY A 699 -17.66 -15.52 -66.36
C GLY A 699 -16.24 -15.51 -65.75
N TYR A 700 -15.31 -14.76 -66.36
CA TYR A 700 -13.85 -14.97 -66.40
C TYR A 700 -13.03 -13.85 -65.71
N ASN A 701 -11.87 -14.23 -65.13
CA ASN A 701 -10.52 -13.57 -65.07
C ASN A 701 -10.31 -12.16 -64.44
N ALA A 702 -9.14 -11.74 -63.90
CA ALA A 702 -7.72 -12.18 -63.83
C ALA A 702 -7.00 -11.35 -62.71
N ALA A 703 -6.11 -11.89 -61.85
CA ALA A 703 -4.63 -12.07 -61.94
C ALA A 703 -3.76 -11.01 -61.20
N MET A 704 -2.81 -11.47 -60.36
CA MET A 704 -1.37 -11.08 -60.30
C MET A 704 -0.66 -11.75 -59.10
N GLY A 705 0.44 -12.47 -59.38
CA GLY A 705 1.37 -13.02 -58.38
C GLY A 705 2.44 -13.88 -59.05
N GLY A 706 3.70 -13.41 -59.09
CA GLY A 706 4.85 -14.07 -59.71
C GLY A 706 5.87 -14.58 -58.69
N SER A 707 6.58 -15.66 -59.05
CA SER A 707 7.66 -16.34 -58.31
C SER A 707 9.01 -16.16 -59.04
N LEU A 708 10.14 -16.16 -58.32
CA LEU A 708 11.51 -16.04 -58.85
C LEU A 708 12.38 -17.23 -58.41
N TYR A 709 13.10 -17.81 -59.38
CA TYR A 709 14.18 -18.80 -59.29
C TYR A 709 15.49 -18.16 -59.77
N ASP A 710 16.68 -18.70 -59.43
CA ASP A 710 17.97 -18.17 -59.88
C ASP A 710 18.61 -18.90 -61.07
N GLU A 711 19.70 -18.33 -61.59
CA GLU A 711 20.27 -18.55 -62.92
C GLU A 711 21.00 -19.90 -63.12
N ASP A 712 21.11 -20.73 -62.09
CA ASP A 712 21.54 -22.14 -62.22
C ASP A 712 20.36 -23.13 -62.09
N GLY A 713 19.12 -22.63 -62.04
CA GLY A 713 17.89 -23.44 -62.15
C GLY A 713 17.56 -24.30 -60.92
N ASN A 714 18.03 -23.92 -59.73
CA ASN A 714 17.73 -24.65 -58.50
C ASN A 714 16.67 -23.95 -57.63
N ASP A 715 15.73 -24.78 -57.16
CA ASP A 715 14.69 -24.43 -56.19
C ASP A 715 15.27 -24.43 -54.77
N LEU A 716 15.19 -23.31 -54.05
CA LEU A 716 15.89 -23.10 -52.77
C LEU A 716 15.16 -23.63 -51.53
N LEU A 717 14.22 -24.57 -51.68
CA LEU A 717 13.48 -25.14 -50.53
C LEU A 717 13.33 -26.65 -50.60
N ALA A 718 14.42 -27.38 -50.34
CA ALA A 718 14.35 -28.68 -49.64
C ALA A 718 15.72 -29.07 -49.11
N LEU A 719 15.83 -29.31 -47.80
CA LEU A 719 16.65 -30.40 -47.26
C LEU A 719 16.27 -30.71 -45.81
N GLU A 720 16.35 -32.01 -45.51
CA GLU A 720 16.29 -32.72 -44.23
C GLU A 720 14.91 -33.06 -43.63
N ASN A 721 14.38 -34.21 -44.07
CA ASN A 721 13.79 -35.21 -43.20
C ASN A 721 14.40 -36.59 -43.54
N ASN A 722 14.97 -37.29 -42.56
CA ASN A 722 14.75 -38.72 -42.31
C ASN A 722 15.70 -39.28 -41.24
N MET A 723 15.14 -39.96 -40.24
CA MET A 723 15.56 -41.31 -39.79
C MET A 723 14.66 -41.77 -38.63
N ALA A 724 13.81 -42.78 -38.89
CA ALA A 724 13.74 -44.07 -38.17
C ALA A 724 12.39 -44.77 -38.40
N GLN A 725 12.47 -45.96 -39.00
CA GLN A 725 11.40 -46.96 -39.14
C GLN A 725 11.83 -48.25 -38.42
N ASP A 726 10.84 -49.08 -38.08
CA ASP A 726 10.85 -50.52 -37.80
C ASP A 726 11.19 -51.07 -36.40
N ALA A 727 10.21 -51.78 -35.81
CA ALA A 727 10.28 -53.24 -35.60
C ALA A 727 8.97 -53.86 -35.04
N TYR A 728 8.40 -54.83 -35.79
CA TYR A 728 7.88 -56.17 -35.39
C TYR A 728 6.92 -56.31 -34.16
N SER A 729 5.86 -57.14 -34.13
CA SER A 729 5.44 -58.29 -34.93
C SER A 729 4.06 -58.84 -34.48
N ASN A 730 3.25 -59.25 -35.45
CA ASN A 730 2.32 -60.41 -35.54
C ASN A 730 1.88 -61.19 -34.27
N SER A 731 0.56 -61.40 -34.14
CA SER A 731 -0.08 -62.74 -34.24
C SER A 731 -1.63 -62.69 -34.24
N THR A 732 -2.22 -63.01 -35.40
CA THR A 732 -3.29 -63.98 -35.69
C THR A 732 -3.60 -64.99 -34.54
N ASP A 733 -4.81 -65.49 -34.23
CA ASP A 733 -6.13 -65.61 -34.87
C ASP A 733 -7.12 -66.20 -33.78
N PRO A 734 -8.28 -66.85 -34.05
CA PRO A 734 -9.61 -66.38 -33.67
C PRO A 734 -10.38 -67.35 -32.71
N SER A 735 -11.52 -66.93 -32.15
CA SER A 735 -12.75 -67.75 -32.09
C SER A 735 -13.89 -67.07 -31.33
N LEU A 736 -15.09 -67.24 -31.89
CA LEU A 736 -16.38 -66.73 -31.46
C LEU A 736 -16.89 -67.35 -30.16
N SER A 737 -17.53 -66.54 -29.30
CA SER A 737 -18.96 -66.67 -28.91
C SER A 737 -19.25 -65.84 -27.66
N ASP A 738 -20.07 -64.80 -27.80
CA ASP A 738 -21.32 -64.59 -27.04
C ASP A 738 -21.77 -63.12 -27.15
N GLN A 739 -23.01 -62.95 -27.60
CA GLN A 739 -23.71 -61.69 -27.72
C GLN A 739 -24.08 -61.17 -26.32
N SER A 740 -23.62 -59.96 -25.98
CA SER A 740 -24.39 -59.06 -25.12
C SER A 740 -24.10 -57.61 -25.51
N TYR A 741 -25.18 -56.83 -25.57
CA TYR A 741 -25.27 -55.43 -25.96
C TYR A 741 -24.11 -54.55 -25.45
N ALA A 742 -23.31 -53.99 -26.37
CA ALA A 742 -22.26 -53.02 -26.06
C ALA A 742 -22.59 -51.66 -26.71
N ASN A 743 -22.67 -50.65 -25.85
CA ASN A 743 -22.73 -49.23 -26.18
C ASN A 743 -21.57 -48.83 -27.10
N ASN A 744 -21.85 -48.03 -28.14
CA ASN A 744 -20.84 -47.40 -28.98
C ASN A 744 -20.05 -46.35 -28.18
N THR A 745 -18.96 -46.78 -27.55
CA THR A 745 -17.83 -45.95 -27.14
C THR A 745 -17.09 -45.43 -28.38
N LEU A 746 -17.11 -44.12 -28.59
CA LEU A 746 -16.17 -43.43 -29.48
C LEU A 746 -14.75 -43.56 -28.90
N SER A 747 -13.83 -43.96 -29.75
CA SER A 747 -12.41 -44.15 -29.48
C SER A 747 -11.74 -42.85 -29.04
N ASN A 748 -11.13 -42.88 -27.85
CA ASN A 748 -10.12 -41.92 -27.41
C ASN A 748 -8.89 -42.01 -28.34
N THR A 749 -8.63 -40.93 -29.09
CA THR A 749 -7.28 -40.59 -29.53
C THR A 749 -6.85 -39.32 -28.79
N ASP A 750 -6.16 -39.52 -27.66
CA ASP A 750 -5.45 -38.51 -26.89
C ASP A 750 -4.25 -37.95 -27.68
N ALA A 751 -4.52 -37.15 -28.71
CA ALA A 751 -3.55 -36.18 -29.22
C ALA A 751 -3.87 -34.83 -28.59
N SER A 752 -3.25 -34.52 -27.45
CA SER A 752 -3.49 -33.25 -26.75
C SER A 752 -3.16 -32.07 -27.68
N ILE A 753 -4.18 -31.43 -28.24
CA ILE A 753 -4.04 -30.16 -28.94
C ILE A 753 -3.46 -29.16 -27.92
N LYS A 754 -2.17 -28.80 -28.06
CA LYS A 754 -1.49 -27.81 -27.21
C LYS A 754 -1.81 -26.40 -27.70
N ASP A 755 -3.06 -25.97 -27.51
CA ASP A 755 -3.52 -24.66 -28.01
C ASP A 755 -3.95 -23.67 -26.92
N ASN A 756 -3.55 -23.92 -25.66
CA ASN A 756 -3.89 -23.08 -24.52
C ASN A 756 -5.41 -22.78 -24.41
N CYS A 757 -6.26 -23.69 -24.89
CA CYS A 757 -7.71 -23.58 -24.80
C CYS A 757 -8.30 -24.79 -24.06
N LEU A 758 -9.48 -24.60 -23.46
CA LEU A 758 -10.22 -25.64 -22.72
C LEU A 758 -11.35 -26.22 -23.55
N PRO A 759 -11.62 -27.53 -23.48
CA PRO A 759 -12.74 -28.14 -24.18
C PRO A 759 -14.08 -27.70 -23.58
N LEU A 760 -15.05 -27.41 -24.46
CA LEU A 760 -16.44 -27.16 -24.10
C LEU A 760 -17.28 -28.43 -24.28
N GLY A 761 -18.13 -28.72 -23.30
CA GLY A 761 -19.20 -29.71 -23.41
C GLY A 761 -20.54 -29.01 -23.51
N LEU A 762 -21.43 -29.56 -24.34
CA LEU A 762 -22.79 -29.08 -24.49
C LEU A 762 -23.78 -30.18 -24.14
N SER A 763 -24.74 -29.85 -23.29
CA SER A 763 -25.89 -30.68 -22.96
C SER A 763 -27.16 -29.91 -23.30
N ILE A 764 -28.03 -30.50 -24.09
CA ILE A 764 -29.34 -29.92 -24.42
C ILE A 764 -30.39 -30.60 -23.55
N TYR A 765 -31.24 -29.82 -22.88
CA TYR A 765 -32.33 -30.36 -22.08
C TYR A 765 -33.69 -29.92 -22.61
N GLU A 766 -34.66 -30.83 -22.52
CA GLU A 766 -36.09 -30.63 -22.82
C GLU A 766 -36.94 -31.22 -21.69
N GLU A 767 -38.27 -31.05 -21.74
CA GLU A 767 -39.21 -31.53 -20.70
C GLU A 767 -39.04 -33.01 -20.32
N TYR A 768 -38.52 -33.85 -21.22
CA TYR A 768 -38.47 -35.31 -21.05
C TYR A 768 -37.05 -35.90 -21.01
N GLY A 769 -35.98 -35.09 -21.01
CA GLY A 769 -34.62 -35.62 -20.93
C GLY A 769 -33.48 -34.63 -21.19
N ILE A 770 -32.25 -35.08 -20.92
CA ILE A 770 -31.01 -34.35 -21.21
C ILE A 770 -30.19 -35.16 -22.21
N ALA A 771 -29.87 -34.56 -23.37
CA ALA A 771 -29.00 -35.14 -24.38
C ALA A 771 -27.61 -34.48 -24.34
N ASN A 772 -26.54 -35.28 -24.25
CA ASN A 772 -25.17 -34.76 -24.36
C ASN A 772 -24.77 -34.71 -25.83
N VAL A 773 -24.38 -33.53 -26.30
CA VAL A 773 -23.97 -33.31 -27.69
C VAL A 773 -22.47 -33.57 -27.80
N GLY A 774 -22.09 -34.47 -28.71
CA GLY A 774 -20.69 -34.68 -29.10
C GLY A 774 -20.22 -33.47 -29.90
N LEU A 775 -19.49 -32.56 -29.27
CA LEU A 775 -18.87 -31.42 -29.93
C LEU A 775 -17.54 -31.82 -30.58
N SER A 776 -17.18 -31.14 -31.68
CA SER A 776 -15.89 -31.37 -32.34
C SER A 776 -14.72 -30.92 -31.45
N GLU A 777 -13.52 -31.45 -31.69
CA GLU A 777 -12.30 -31.06 -30.96
C GLU A 777 -11.95 -29.57 -31.09
N HIS A 778 -12.62 -28.84 -31.98
CA HIS A 778 -12.46 -27.41 -32.21
C HIS A 778 -13.35 -26.52 -31.32
N TRP A 779 -14.31 -27.10 -30.58
CA TRP A 779 -15.11 -26.36 -29.59
C TRP A 779 -14.28 -26.14 -28.31
N ARG A 780 -13.39 -25.16 -28.39
CA ARG A 780 -12.49 -24.80 -27.30
C ARG A 780 -12.53 -23.30 -27.04
N ILE A 781 -12.36 -22.92 -25.78
CA ILE A 781 -12.37 -21.53 -25.33
C ILE A 781 -11.04 -21.19 -24.65
N TYR A 782 -10.53 -20.00 -24.95
CA TYR A 782 -9.38 -19.46 -24.23
C TYR A 782 -9.85 -18.97 -22.84
N PRO A 783 -9.30 -19.47 -21.72
CA PRO A 783 -9.87 -19.25 -20.39
C PRO A 783 -9.44 -17.93 -19.75
N ASN A 784 -9.56 -16.82 -20.48
CA ASN A 784 -9.36 -15.47 -19.95
C ASN A 784 -10.62 -14.95 -19.24
N ASP A 785 -10.47 -13.91 -18.43
CA ASP A 785 -11.57 -13.36 -17.63
C ASP A 785 -12.72 -12.85 -18.51
N ASP A 786 -12.42 -12.16 -19.62
CA ASP A 786 -13.43 -11.60 -20.53
C ASP A 786 -14.35 -12.69 -21.10
N ASN A 787 -13.79 -13.80 -21.58
CA ASN A 787 -14.57 -14.89 -22.16
C ASN A 787 -15.43 -15.59 -21.09
N LEU A 788 -14.88 -15.83 -19.89
CA LEU A 788 -15.63 -16.45 -18.80
C LEU A 788 -16.75 -15.54 -18.28
N GLN A 789 -16.50 -14.23 -18.17
CA GLN A 789 -17.53 -13.26 -17.78
C GLN A 789 -18.64 -13.20 -18.83
N GLN A 790 -18.31 -13.16 -20.12
CA GLN A 790 -19.33 -13.20 -21.17
C GLN A 790 -20.16 -14.50 -21.11
N LEU A 791 -19.54 -15.66 -20.84
CA LEU A 791 -20.29 -16.90 -20.62
C LEU A 791 -21.25 -16.80 -19.43
N LYS A 792 -20.82 -16.23 -18.30
CA LYS A 792 -21.67 -16.02 -17.11
C LYS A 792 -22.83 -15.05 -17.36
N ILE A 793 -22.63 -14.04 -18.23
CA ILE A 793 -23.69 -13.11 -18.62
C ILE A 793 -24.70 -13.79 -19.56
N MET A 794 -24.22 -14.66 -20.46
CA MET A 794 -25.05 -15.33 -21.45
C MET A 794 -25.81 -16.54 -20.90
N ILE A 795 -25.27 -17.23 -19.90
CA ILE A 795 -25.79 -18.50 -19.37
C ILE A 795 -25.98 -18.37 -17.86
N SER A 796 -27.16 -18.75 -17.37
CA SER A 796 -27.45 -18.80 -15.93
C SER A 796 -26.49 -19.73 -15.19
N GLU A 797 -26.08 -19.39 -13.96
CA GLU A 797 -25.11 -20.18 -13.19
C GLU A 797 -25.46 -21.68 -13.04
N ASP A 798 -26.74 -22.01 -12.89
CA ASP A 798 -27.22 -23.40 -12.79
C ASP A 798 -26.92 -24.27 -14.03
N ASN A 799 -26.67 -23.61 -15.16
CA ASN A 799 -26.45 -24.21 -16.46
C ASN A 799 -25.00 -24.11 -16.92
N LEU A 800 -24.10 -23.53 -16.14
CA LEU A 800 -22.67 -23.40 -16.43
C LEU A 800 -21.86 -24.16 -15.38
N HIS A 801 -21.13 -25.21 -15.80
CA HIS A 801 -20.38 -26.07 -14.90
C HIS A 801 -18.89 -26.12 -15.24
N PHE A 802 -18.06 -25.87 -14.24
CA PHE A 802 -16.60 -25.94 -14.33
C PHE A 802 -16.09 -27.24 -13.71
N HIS A 803 -15.33 -28.03 -14.48
CA HIS A 803 -14.81 -29.32 -14.02
C HIS A 803 -13.32 -29.21 -13.66
N TYR A 804 -13.02 -29.03 -12.38
CA TYR A 804 -11.65 -28.95 -11.86
C TYR A 804 -11.00 -30.33 -11.65
N SER A 805 -9.67 -30.34 -11.59
CA SER A 805 -8.85 -31.55 -11.65
C SER A 805 -8.80 -32.37 -10.37
#